data_AF-A0A6P2AFV4-F1
#
_entry.id   AF-A0A6P2AFV4-F1
#
_cell.length_a   1.000
_cell.length_b   1.000
_cell.length_c   1.000
_cell.angle_alpha   90.00
_cell.angle_beta   90.00
_cell.angle_gamma   90.00
#
_symmetry.space_group_name_H-M   'P 1'
#
loop_
_entity.id
_entity.type
_entity.pdbx_description
1 polymer ?
#
loop_
_entity_poly.entity_id
_entity_poly.type
_entity_poly.pdbx_seq_one_letter_code
_entity_poly.pdbx_strand_id
1 'polypeptide(L)'
;MHFNMSNKPLICHFLIGIPGSGKSTFAQLLASEIDGVIVSTDEIRAQLYSDAATQGMWRDIEAEVLRKIHNAVKAQKVVIYDATNTMREWRLDFLYKTVHLYNIQWLGWHLDVPVEICQQTNQLPDRQVPDEIIKGMSINLEQFPPGVEEGLLTLYSVPFTAAEFNWEEIKKLLNKSETILKNQANRNSKIIFHKYSYLLDFERLMQLLSVIINYPGIGNLSANEPETLKAILEVEELPEFSSTVAEISAVITKKFHKNYVQVDALKKDLDWLEKNGFLGSGNVAADLVDIESIAYPYLNSHRYKDLNCFQRLMKSIRFILSYPFLCEENGKPSVTTITNFRQTTIVKAMYDYGLFSKHIDLNNDYQRSTLENNFREDICHCLKPYQLLPNFTMKKGYFAGTGILSKYELNQLYQSLQSHSREKYFQDPLAAEIYDTFKKRLVDARILAGEEAYPTRLIGTKSIIKVEKYQQQFEWLEEAIKNGELLEFNYVEGCAKWSEYQPITFRGYPLQIVFHNIAWYLGYEVNNGNKKGLFTFERIDRIRFNKLNIQRTTEEQKKSLKKLDQLYAASAGLYLGNDVNIQTQYLNYRQRKKIELTVILQATEKAFKFICEGNQRFSKIKMSLPDWLRGKAYDQSIFDPRMSQNIAPYQYTIKITLPKWSIFDIDLIRWISAWGKEVKVIYPSDLVEKIYSIGEGITSIYQDIQLLVCELESVDSLVRNKEGHRHRFIVINCSGKNVNPKINPGDICHLMVNNSASLDEQVKKAIEFIKEIKKESTTKNSLQFVIYAHSGISDATEVAYPIYRTLKQDNDLAGLRLFLNYI
;
A
#
# COMPACT_ATOMS: atom_id res chain seq x y z
N MET A 1 38.51 32.21 16.29
CA MET A 1 38.80 33.66 16.38
C MET A 1 37.63 34.41 15.77
N HIS A 2 36.71 34.95 16.57
CA HIS A 2 35.66 35.82 16.03
C HIS A 2 36.26 37.20 15.80
N PHE A 3 36.41 37.58 14.52
CA PHE A 3 36.81 38.93 14.15
C PHE A 3 35.73 39.93 14.57
N ASN A 4 36.16 41.07 15.10
CA ASN A 4 35.27 42.16 15.46
C ASN A 4 34.71 42.79 14.16
N MET A 5 33.50 42.38 13.75
CA MET A 5 32.81 42.83 12.53
C MET A 5 32.38 44.32 12.57
N SER A 6 32.88 45.10 13.53
CA SER A 6 32.57 46.53 13.71
C SER A 6 33.39 47.45 12.80
N ASN A 7 34.49 46.99 12.22
CA ASN A 7 35.31 47.78 11.29
C ASN A 7 34.82 47.61 9.85
N LYS A 8 34.85 48.70 9.07
CA LYS A 8 34.51 48.69 7.63
C LYS A 8 35.34 47.62 6.91
N PRO A 9 34.72 46.71 6.12
CA PRO A 9 35.45 45.67 5.42
C PRO A 9 36.33 46.27 4.31
N LEU A 10 37.47 45.62 4.08
CA LEU A 10 38.34 45.98 2.96
C LEU A 10 37.72 45.50 1.65
N ILE A 11 37.57 46.39 0.67
CA ILE A 11 37.00 46.06 -0.62
C ILE A 11 38.11 45.48 -1.51
N CYS A 12 38.00 44.21 -1.86
CA CYS A 12 38.91 43.44 -2.71
C CYS A 12 38.23 43.10 -4.05
N HIS A 13 38.99 42.61 -5.02
CA HIS A 13 38.56 42.43 -6.40
C HIS A 13 38.64 40.95 -6.82
N PHE A 14 37.55 40.42 -7.34
CA PHE A 14 37.41 39.01 -7.73
C PHE A 14 37.19 38.92 -9.24
N LEU A 15 38.16 38.37 -9.97
CA LEU A 15 38.10 38.30 -11.43
C LEU A 15 37.42 37.01 -11.90
N ILE A 16 36.60 37.09 -12.93
CA ILE A 16 35.87 35.95 -13.51
C ILE A 16 36.00 36.00 -15.02
N GLY A 17 36.41 34.90 -15.64
CA GLY A 17 36.49 34.80 -17.10
C GLY A 17 37.29 33.60 -17.58
N ILE A 18 37.00 33.14 -18.79
CA ILE A 18 37.68 32.00 -19.41
C ILE A 18 39.15 32.32 -19.75
N PRO A 19 40.04 31.32 -19.90
CA PRO A 19 41.41 31.53 -20.41
C PRO A 19 41.38 32.31 -21.73
N GLY A 20 42.32 33.25 -21.91
CA GLY A 20 42.35 34.13 -23.08
C GLY A 20 41.50 35.40 -22.99
N SER A 21 40.66 35.57 -21.96
CA SER A 21 39.78 36.75 -21.83
C SER A 21 40.47 38.05 -21.38
N GLY A 22 41.78 38.02 -21.12
CA GLY A 22 42.55 39.21 -20.68
C GLY A 22 42.55 39.49 -19.18
N LYS A 23 42.15 38.52 -18.32
CA LYS A 23 42.10 38.69 -16.85
C LYS A 23 43.40 39.18 -16.22
N SER A 24 44.52 38.53 -16.51
CA SER A 24 45.80 38.88 -15.91
C SER A 24 46.29 40.27 -16.35
N THR A 25 46.04 40.63 -17.61
CA THR A 25 46.27 41.99 -18.13
C THR A 25 45.41 43.00 -17.36
N PHE A 26 44.12 42.72 -17.19
CA PHE A 26 43.21 43.55 -16.41
C PHE A 26 43.63 43.64 -14.93
N ALA A 27 44.11 42.54 -14.34
CA ALA A 27 44.60 42.49 -12.96
C ALA A 27 45.79 43.42 -12.74
N GLN A 28 46.76 43.42 -13.67
CA GLN A 28 47.94 44.29 -13.61
C GLN A 28 47.57 45.77 -13.73
N LEU A 29 46.69 46.11 -14.68
CA LEU A 29 46.19 47.48 -14.83
C LEU A 29 45.44 47.93 -13.58
N LEU A 30 44.56 47.08 -13.05
CA LEU A 30 43.81 47.35 -11.84
C LEU A 30 44.73 47.53 -10.63
N ALA A 31 45.73 46.67 -10.46
CA ALA A 31 46.72 46.76 -9.39
C ALA A 31 47.49 48.09 -9.42
N SER A 32 47.85 48.58 -10.61
CA SER A 32 48.54 49.86 -10.76
C SER A 32 47.68 51.07 -10.37
N GLU A 33 46.37 51.00 -10.59
CA GLU A 33 45.44 52.08 -10.30
C GLU A 33 45.05 52.14 -8.81
N ILE A 34 44.88 50.98 -8.16
CA ILE A 34 44.37 50.90 -6.78
C ILE A 34 45.45 50.55 -5.74
N ASP A 35 46.72 50.43 -6.15
CA ASP A 35 47.84 49.94 -5.31
C ASP A 35 47.50 48.59 -4.64
N GLY A 36 47.01 47.66 -5.46
CA GLY A 36 46.51 46.35 -5.06
C GLY A 36 47.55 45.22 -5.20
N VAL A 37 47.46 44.22 -4.34
CA VAL A 37 48.26 42.98 -4.41
C VAL A 37 47.52 41.94 -5.23
N ILE A 38 48.14 41.48 -6.32
CA ILE A 38 47.59 40.40 -7.15
C ILE A 38 47.90 39.06 -6.48
N VAL A 39 46.87 38.22 -6.36
CA VAL A 39 46.98 36.83 -5.93
C VAL A 39 46.52 35.97 -7.11
N SER A 40 47.47 35.58 -7.97
CA SER A 40 47.20 34.76 -9.14
C SER A 40 47.43 33.28 -8.84
N THR A 41 46.46 32.44 -9.22
CA THR A 41 46.61 30.97 -9.11
C THR A 41 47.71 30.43 -10.02
N ASP A 42 47.96 31.08 -11.16
CA ASP A 42 48.99 30.67 -12.10
C ASP A 42 50.40 31.00 -11.60
N GLU A 43 50.60 32.18 -11.00
CA GLU A 43 51.86 32.53 -10.34
C GLU A 43 52.17 31.59 -9.18
N ILE A 44 51.15 31.19 -8.41
CA ILE A 44 51.32 30.23 -7.32
C ILE A 44 51.67 28.85 -7.86
N ARG A 45 51.08 28.39 -8.97
CA ARG A 45 51.47 27.14 -9.62
C ARG A 45 52.94 27.17 -10.06
N ALA A 46 53.38 28.26 -10.69
CA ALA A 46 54.78 28.43 -11.08
C ALA A 46 55.72 28.41 -9.87
N GLN A 47 55.32 29.00 -8.74
CA GLN A 47 56.11 28.99 -7.50
C GLN A 47 56.19 27.60 -6.85
N LEU A 48 55.08 26.86 -6.82
CA LEU A 48 55.00 25.55 -6.16
C LEU A 48 55.54 24.41 -7.00
N TYR A 49 55.36 24.45 -8.33
CA TYR A 49 55.62 23.34 -9.23
C TYR A 49 56.63 23.67 -10.34
N SER A 50 57.27 24.85 -10.28
CA SER A 50 58.21 25.36 -11.30
C SER A 50 57.63 25.59 -12.71
N ASP A 51 56.34 25.32 -12.92
CA ASP A 51 55.61 25.57 -14.17
C ASP A 51 54.12 25.89 -13.88
N ALA A 52 53.62 26.98 -14.46
CA ALA A 52 52.22 27.40 -14.37
C ALA A 52 51.24 26.47 -15.10
N ALA A 53 51.72 25.64 -16.04
CA ALA A 53 50.90 24.65 -16.74
C ALA A 53 50.64 23.38 -15.93
N THR A 54 51.39 23.14 -14.85
CA THR A 54 51.21 21.95 -14.00
C THR A 54 49.88 22.00 -13.24
N GLN A 55 49.01 21.02 -13.50
CA GLN A 55 47.77 20.77 -12.74
C GLN A 55 48.14 20.12 -11.39
N GLY A 56 48.71 20.92 -10.48
CA GLY A 56 49.06 20.47 -9.13
C GLY A 56 47.84 20.22 -8.23
N MET A 57 48.09 19.80 -6.99
CA MET A 57 47.04 19.57 -6.00
C MET A 57 46.38 20.89 -5.59
N TRP A 58 45.06 21.03 -5.81
CA TRP A 58 44.31 22.26 -5.47
C TRP A 58 44.46 22.66 -3.99
N ARG A 59 44.52 21.69 -3.08
CA ARG A 59 44.66 21.94 -1.64
C ARG A 59 45.90 22.78 -1.29
N ASP A 60 47.02 22.52 -1.96
CA ASP A 60 48.28 23.22 -1.70
C ASP A 60 48.26 24.62 -2.32
N ILE A 61 47.67 24.75 -3.51
CA ILE A 61 47.45 26.04 -4.19
C ILE A 61 46.53 26.92 -3.34
N GLU A 62 45.40 26.38 -2.88
CA GLU A 62 44.41 27.08 -2.06
C GLU A 62 45.02 27.55 -0.73
N ALA A 63 45.81 26.71 -0.06
CA ALA A 63 46.49 27.09 1.18
C ALA A 63 47.40 28.31 0.97
N GLU A 64 48.14 28.34 -0.13
CA GLU A 64 49.02 29.46 -0.47
C GLU A 64 48.25 30.72 -0.90
N VAL A 65 47.15 30.57 -1.66
CA VAL A 65 46.22 31.67 -1.99
C VAL A 65 45.71 32.30 -0.70
N LEU A 66 45.15 31.49 0.21
CA LEU A 66 44.60 31.97 1.47
C LEU A 66 45.68 32.64 2.33
N ARG A 67 46.91 32.11 2.36
CA ARG A 67 48.05 32.71 3.07
C ARG A 67 48.42 34.08 2.51
N LYS A 68 48.51 34.24 1.18
CA LYS A 68 48.80 35.54 0.54
C LYS A 68 47.69 36.56 0.82
N ILE A 69 46.43 36.15 0.73
CA ILE A 69 45.28 37.00 1.08
C ILE A 69 45.36 37.42 2.55
N HIS A 70 45.62 36.50 3.47
CA HIS A 70 45.76 36.81 4.89
C HIS A 70 46.81 37.89 5.15
N ASN A 71 48.00 37.74 4.53
CA ASN A 71 49.09 38.69 4.70
C ASN A 71 48.73 40.08 4.14
N ALA A 72 48.10 40.15 2.97
CA ALA A 72 47.65 41.39 2.36
C ALA A 72 46.58 42.10 3.20
N VAL A 73 45.56 41.35 3.66
CA VAL A 73 44.49 41.89 4.51
C VAL A 73 45.03 42.38 5.86
N LYS A 74 45.97 41.64 6.46
CA LYS A 74 46.66 42.06 7.70
C LYS A 74 47.44 43.35 7.50
N ALA A 75 48.04 43.53 6.32
CA ALA A 75 48.72 44.76 5.91
C ALA A 75 47.78 45.87 5.40
N GLN A 76 46.45 45.66 5.45
CA GLN A 76 45.44 46.58 4.92
C GLN A 76 45.63 46.93 3.43
N LYS A 77 46.18 46.00 2.65
CA LYS A 77 46.36 46.12 1.20
C LYS A 77 45.24 45.43 0.46
N VAL A 78 44.69 46.12 -0.54
CA VAL A 78 43.61 45.60 -1.41
C VAL A 78 44.10 44.38 -2.16
N VAL A 79 43.29 43.33 -2.22
CA VAL A 79 43.61 42.09 -2.94
C VAL A 79 42.89 42.06 -4.28
N ILE A 80 43.59 41.63 -5.33
CA ILE A 80 43.02 41.27 -6.63
C ILE A 80 43.24 39.77 -6.83
N TYR A 81 42.17 38.99 -6.76
CA TYR A 81 42.22 37.55 -6.97
C TYR A 81 42.06 37.21 -8.46
N ASP A 82 43.16 36.76 -9.07
CA ASP A 82 43.22 36.38 -10.48
C ASP A 82 43.15 34.86 -10.64
N ALA A 83 41.98 34.39 -11.05
CA ALA A 83 41.72 33.01 -11.42
C ALA A 83 40.59 32.96 -12.45
N THR A 84 40.34 31.80 -13.06
CA THR A 84 39.27 31.65 -14.05
C THR A 84 37.88 31.80 -13.43
N ASN A 85 37.67 31.20 -12.25
CA ASN A 85 36.42 31.28 -11.46
C ASN A 85 35.15 30.91 -12.25
N THR A 86 35.27 29.97 -13.20
CA THR A 86 34.19 29.60 -14.13
C THR A 86 33.21 28.60 -13.55
N MET A 87 33.62 27.78 -12.59
CA MET A 87 32.74 26.84 -11.89
C MET A 87 32.08 27.51 -10.68
N ARG A 88 30.75 27.39 -10.57
CA ARG A 88 29.94 27.99 -9.50
C ARG A 88 30.38 27.52 -8.13
N GLU A 89 30.70 26.24 -8.01
CA GLU A 89 31.04 25.61 -6.74
C GLU A 89 32.36 26.17 -6.21
N TRP A 90 33.35 26.38 -7.07
CA TRP A 90 34.61 27.02 -6.69
C TRP A 90 34.40 28.46 -6.22
N ARG A 91 33.54 29.22 -6.89
CA ARG A 91 33.20 30.58 -6.46
C ARG A 91 32.54 30.59 -5.09
N LEU A 92 31.51 29.76 -4.88
CA LEU A 92 30.79 29.66 -3.62
C LEU A 92 31.71 29.30 -2.45
N ASP A 93 32.53 28.26 -2.62
CA ASP A 93 33.44 27.79 -1.57
C ASP A 93 34.50 28.86 -1.22
N PHE A 94 35.11 29.48 -2.23
CA PHE A 94 36.13 30.50 -2.02
C PHE A 94 35.55 31.78 -1.38
N LEU A 95 34.45 32.31 -1.91
CA LEU A 95 33.80 33.52 -1.38
C LEU A 95 33.30 33.28 0.05
N TYR A 96 32.71 32.11 0.32
CA TYR A 96 32.28 31.73 1.65
C TYR A 96 33.47 31.70 2.62
N LYS A 97 34.53 30.93 2.32
CA LYS A 97 35.72 30.82 3.18
C LYS A 97 36.35 32.18 3.47
N THR A 98 36.58 32.99 2.44
CA THR A 98 37.32 34.24 2.59
C THR A 98 36.57 35.30 3.40
N VAL A 99 35.25 35.42 3.23
CA VAL A 99 34.43 36.36 4.02
C VAL A 99 34.29 35.92 5.49
N HIS A 100 34.36 34.62 5.78
CA HIS A 100 34.35 34.12 7.15
C HIS A 100 35.72 34.20 7.85
N LEU A 101 36.81 34.08 7.09
CA LEU A 101 38.18 34.13 7.61
C LEU A 101 38.70 35.57 7.74
N TYR A 102 38.25 36.48 6.87
CA TYR A 102 38.79 37.82 6.74
C TYR A 102 37.66 38.86 6.66
N ASN A 103 37.88 40.06 7.23
CA ASN A 103 36.91 41.17 7.13
C ASN A 103 37.02 41.89 5.78
N ILE A 104 36.63 41.20 4.71
CA ILE A 104 36.69 41.70 3.33
C ILE A 104 35.35 41.62 2.62
N GLN A 105 35.22 42.37 1.53
CA GLN A 105 34.10 42.32 0.58
C GLN A 105 34.64 42.26 -0.83
N TRP A 106 34.02 41.46 -1.70
CA TRP A 106 34.51 41.23 -3.07
C TRP A 106 33.70 42.02 -4.10
N LEU A 107 34.37 42.86 -4.89
CA LEU A 107 33.83 43.38 -6.16
C LEU A 107 34.13 42.37 -7.26
N GLY A 108 33.08 41.82 -7.87
CA GLY A 108 33.21 40.90 -9.00
C GLY A 108 33.43 41.62 -10.32
N TRP A 109 34.36 41.13 -11.13
CA TRP A 109 34.62 41.60 -12.49
C TRP A 109 34.49 40.43 -13.46
N HIS A 110 33.42 40.43 -14.25
CA HIS A 110 33.16 39.43 -15.28
C HIS A 110 33.69 39.90 -16.63
N LEU A 111 34.70 39.20 -17.15
CA LEU A 111 35.26 39.41 -18.48
C LEU A 111 34.51 38.51 -19.46
N ASP A 112 33.32 38.95 -19.85
CA ASP A 112 32.42 38.26 -20.77
C ASP A 112 32.85 38.45 -22.23
N VAL A 113 34.01 37.90 -22.57
CA VAL A 113 34.60 37.97 -23.91
C VAL A 113 34.17 36.72 -24.70
N PRO A 114 33.69 36.87 -25.95
CA PRO A 114 33.32 35.73 -26.80
C PRO A 114 34.38 34.63 -26.85
N VAL A 115 33.94 33.37 -26.83
CA VAL A 115 34.81 32.19 -26.74
C VAL A 115 35.80 32.13 -27.92
N GLU A 116 35.37 32.57 -29.11
CA GLU A 116 36.20 32.60 -30.32
C GLU A 116 37.38 33.56 -30.19
N ILE A 117 37.16 34.73 -29.58
CA ILE A 117 38.20 35.74 -29.35
C ILE A 117 39.19 35.23 -28.28
N CYS A 118 38.67 34.56 -27.25
CA CYS A 118 39.50 33.98 -26.21
C CYS A 118 40.40 32.86 -26.76
N GLN A 119 39.88 32.02 -27.66
CA GLN A 119 40.65 30.98 -28.34
C GLN A 119 41.75 31.56 -29.23
N GLN A 120 41.44 32.61 -30.01
CA GLN A 120 42.45 33.31 -30.83
C GLN A 120 43.56 33.91 -29.97
N THR A 121 43.20 34.52 -28.83
CA THR A 121 44.16 35.14 -27.90
C THR A 121 45.00 34.09 -27.16
N ASN A 122 44.44 32.92 -26.90
CA ASN A 122 45.12 31.79 -26.26
C ASN A 122 46.16 31.09 -27.16
N GLN A 123 46.22 31.39 -28.47
CA GLN A 123 47.23 30.84 -29.39
C GLN A 123 48.63 31.47 -29.23
N LEU A 124 48.78 32.52 -28.41
CA LEU A 124 50.08 33.17 -28.15
C LEU A 124 51.05 32.25 -27.35
N PRO A 125 52.37 32.36 -27.59
CA PRO A 125 53.31 31.24 -27.39
C PRO A 125 53.72 30.88 -25.95
N ASP A 126 53.27 31.59 -24.91
CA ASP A 126 53.74 31.30 -23.54
C ASP A 126 52.93 30.22 -22.80
N ARG A 127 51.67 29.95 -23.19
CA ARG A 127 50.82 28.89 -22.60
C ARG A 127 49.52 28.71 -23.38
N GLN A 128 49.27 27.49 -23.88
CA GLN A 128 48.03 27.16 -24.60
C GLN A 128 47.14 26.24 -23.76
N VAL A 129 45.94 26.71 -23.39
CA VAL A 129 44.89 25.84 -22.84
C VAL A 129 44.11 25.22 -24.00
N PRO A 130 43.87 23.89 -24.02
CA PRO A 130 43.08 23.25 -25.07
C PRO A 130 41.70 23.90 -25.27
N ASP A 131 41.30 24.08 -26.54
CA ASP A 131 40.03 24.74 -26.90
C ASP A 131 38.80 24.08 -26.26
N GLU A 132 38.82 22.76 -26.09
CA GLU A 132 37.76 22.00 -25.43
C GLU A 132 37.55 22.44 -23.97
N ILE A 133 38.65 22.72 -23.26
CA ILE A 133 38.61 23.19 -21.87
C ILE A 133 38.06 24.61 -21.82
N ILE A 134 38.47 25.49 -22.74
CA ILE A 134 37.96 26.87 -22.84
C ILE A 134 36.45 26.86 -23.11
N LYS A 135 35.98 26.03 -24.05
CA LYS A 135 34.54 25.84 -24.33
C LYS A 135 33.80 25.30 -23.10
N GLY A 136 34.33 24.28 -22.43
CA GLY A 136 33.75 23.74 -21.20
C GLY A 136 33.61 24.80 -20.10
N MET A 137 34.64 25.64 -19.93
CA MET A 137 34.60 26.75 -18.98
C MET A 137 33.58 27.84 -19.36
N SER A 138 33.37 28.10 -20.65
CA SER A 138 32.30 29.00 -21.14
C SER A 138 30.92 28.44 -20.80
N ILE A 139 30.69 27.15 -21.10
CA ILE A 139 29.43 26.46 -20.80
C ILE A 139 29.11 26.51 -19.30
N ASN A 140 30.12 26.36 -18.43
CA ASN A 140 29.91 26.46 -16.98
C ASN A 140 29.40 27.84 -16.56
N LEU A 141 29.92 28.92 -17.16
CA LEU A 141 29.46 30.29 -16.90
C LEU A 141 28.07 30.56 -17.48
N GLU A 142 27.73 29.96 -18.63
CA GLU A 142 26.39 30.06 -19.23
C GLU A 142 25.33 29.33 -18.40
N GLN A 143 25.64 28.12 -17.92
CA GLN A 143 24.73 27.33 -17.09
C GLN A 143 24.54 27.95 -15.70
N PHE A 144 25.62 28.49 -15.12
CA PHE A 144 25.64 29.06 -13.78
C PHE A 144 26.35 30.41 -13.77
N PRO A 145 25.68 31.47 -14.25
CA PRO A 145 26.26 32.81 -14.28
C PRO A 145 26.58 33.29 -12.86
N PRO A 146 27.66 34.07 -12.65
CA PRO A 146 28.01 34.59 -11.35
C PRO A 146 26.92 35.52 -10.80
N GLY A 147 26.52 35.29 -9.56
CA GLY A 147 25.52 36.10 -8.86
C GLY A 147 26.09 36.90 -7.69
N VAL A 148 25.43 37.99 -7.30
CA VAL A 148 25.80 38.76 -6.10
C VAL A 148 25.51 37.97 -4.82
N GLU A 149 24.50 37.10 -4.86
CA GLU A 149 24.12 36.18 -3.80
C GLU A 149 25.20 35.15 -3.44
N GLU A 150 26.20 34.94 -4.32
CA GLU A 150 27.36 34.08 -4.05
C GLU A 150 28.33 34.69 -3.02
N GLY A 151 28.14 35.96 -2.64
CA GLY A 151 28.98 36.67 -1.67
C GLY A 151 29.74 37.87 -2.25
N LEU A 152 29.41 38.29 -3.48
CA LEU A 152 29.97 39.48 -4.11
C LEU A 152 29.19 40.73 -3.66
N LEU A 153 29.88 41.83 -3.38
CA LEU A 153 29.28 43.13 -3.07
C LEU A 153 28.48 43.68 -4.27
N THR A 154 29.06 43.54 -5.46
CA THR A 154 28.44 43.84 -6.75
C THR A 154 29.20 43.07 -7.83
N LEU A 155 28.57 42.85 -8.98
CA LEU A 155 29.19 42.26 -10.15
C LEU A 155 29.18 43.29 -11.29
N TYR A 156 30.32 43.52 -11.91
CA TYR A 156 30.46 44.35 -13.10
C TYR A 156 30.87 43.50 -14.29
N SER A 157 30.22 43.73 -15.45
CA SER A 157 30.81 43.32 -16.71
C SER A 157 31.95 44.30 -17.04
N VAL A 158 33.12 43.79 -17.39
CA VAL A 158 34.27 44.63 -17.73
C VAL A 158 33.99 45.31 -19.06
N PRO A 159 33.94 46.66 -19.11
CA PRO A 159 33.65 47.36 -20.35
C PRO A 159 34.83 47.20 -21.32
N PHE A 160 34.57 46.48 -22.40
CA PHE A 160 35.52 46.17 -23.46
C PHE A 160 35.05 46.83 -24.75
N THR A 161 35.84 47.74 -25.33
CA THR A 161 35.49 48.48 -26.54
C THR A 161 36.65 48.43 -27.52
N ALA A 162 36.41 48.00 -28.76
CA ALA A 162 37.41 47.97 -29.83
C ALA A 162 38.75 47.28 -29.43
N ALA A 163 38.66 46.16 -28.71
CA ALA A 163 39.81 45.39 -28.21
C ALA A 163 40.63 46.04 -27.08
N GLU A 164 40.15 47.13 -26.48
CA GLU A 164 40.78 47.80 -25.32
C GLU A 164 39.80 47.96 -24.13
N PHE A 165 40.35 48.07 -22.92
CA PHE A 165 39.55 48.30 -21.71
C PHE A 165 39.16 49.77 -21.58
N ASN A 166 37.88 50.07 -21.36
CA ASN A 166 37.42 51.44 -21.14
C ASN A 166 37.76 51.92 -19.72
N TRP A 167 38.96 52.47 -19.54
CA TRP A 167 39.48 52.82 -18.22
C TRP A 167 38.73 53.97 -17.53
N GLU A 168 38.17 54.91 -18.28
CA GLU A 168 37.34 55.98 -17.69
C GLU A 168 36.08 55.41 -17.02
N GLU A 169 35.44 54.44 -17.67
CA GLU A 169 34.26 53.78 -17.12
C GLU A 169 34.61 52.94 -15.89
N ILE A 170 35.73 52.20 -15.94
CA ILE A 170 36.21 51.39 -14.82
C ILE A 170 36.52 52.26 -13.60
N LYS A 171 37.19 53.41 -13.78
CA LYS A 171 37.41 54.39 -12.68
C LYS A 171 36.08 54.89 -12.09
N LYS A 172 35.07 55.15 -12.92
CA LYS A 172 33.73 55.53 -12.43
C LYS A 172 33.08 54.41 -11.59
N LEU A 173 33.27 53.15 -11.95
CA LEU A 173 32.76 52.00 -11.19
C LEU A 173 33.51 51.83 -9.85
N LEU A 174 34.84 51.97 -9.85
CA LEU A 174 35.67 51.90 -8.64
C LEU A 174 35.25 52.95 -7.60
N ASN A 175 34.99 54.18 -8.03
CA ASN A 175 34.55 55.28 -7.16
C ASN A 175 33.15 55.06 -6.53
N LYS A 176 32.34 54.13 -7.06
CA LYS A 176 31.01 53.81 -6.52
C LYS A 176 31.05 52.77 -5.39
N SER A 177 32.15 52.04 -5.25
CA SER A 177 32.27 50.89 -4.33
C SER A 177 31.89 51.22 -2.87
N GLU A 178 32.36 52.34 -2.34
CA GLU A 178 32.02 52.76 -0.98
C GLU A 178 30.55 53.12 -0.80
N THR A 179 29.96 53.77 -1.80
CA THR A 179 28.55 54.14 -1.81
C THR A 179 27.68 52.89 -1.86
N ILE A 180 28.08 51.89 -2.64
CA ILE A 180 27.40 50.59 -2.71
C ILE A 180 27.45 49.90 -1.35
N LEU A 181 28.61 49.87 -0.69
CA LEU A 181 28.77 49.27 0.64
C LEU A 181 27.86 49.96 1.69
N LYS A 182 27.80 51.28 1.69
CA LYS A 182 26.89 52.05 2.58
C LYS A 182 25.42 51.78 2.27
N ASN A 183 25.05 51.78 0.99
CA ASN A 183 23.68 51.49 0.56
C ASN A 183 23.26 50.06 0.94
N GLN A 184 24.18 49.10 0.86
CA GLN A 184 23.94 47.72 1.27
C GLN A 184 23.67 47.63 2.78
N ALA A 185 24.52 48.24 3.61
CA ALA A 185 24.30 48.29 5.06
C ALA A 185 22.95 48.93 5.41
N ASN A 186 22.58 50.02 4.73
CA ASN A 186 21.29 50.68 4.93
C ASN A 186 20.11 49.79 4.52
N ARG A 187 20.18 49.08 3.39
CA ARG A 187 19.16 48.12 2.95
C ARG A 187 19.00 46.97 3.94
N ASN A 188 20.12 46.49 4.47
CA ASN A 188 20.17 45.38 5.41
C ASN A 188 19.85 45.77 6.86
N SER A 189 19.73 47.06 7.19
CA SER A 189 19.48 47.55 8.55
C SER A 189 18.20 46.99 9.20
N LYS A 190 17.19 46.61 8.39
CA LYS A 190 15.91 46.07 8.86
C LYS A 190 15.82 44.54 8.78
N ILE A 191 16.85 43.88 8.24
CA ILE A 191 16.86 42.44 8.02
C ILE A 191 17.42 41.75 9.26
N ILE A 192 16.74 40.71 9.70
CA ILE A 192 17.24 39.83 10.76
C ILE A 192 17.89 38.64 10.07
N PHE A 193 19.22 38.66 9.97
CA PHE A 193 19.98 37.55 9.41
C PHE A 193 20.07 36.37 10.39
N HIS A 194 20.22 35.18 9.83
CA HIS A 194 20.33 33.91 10.52
C HIS A 194 21.47 33.07 9.93
N LYS A 195 21.79 31.93 10.56
CA LYS A 195 22.86 31.02 10.10
C LYS A 195 22.74 30.60 8.62
N TYR A 196 21.53 30.32 8.15
CA TYR A 196 21.24 30.01 6.75
C TYR A 196 21.06 31.24 5.85
N SER A 197 21.48 32.42 6.28
CA SER A 197 21.51 33.60 5.40
C SER A 197 22.73 33.57 4.48
N TYR A 198 23.70 32.69 4.66
CA TYR A 198 24.70 32.45 3.63
C TYR A 198 24.15 31.47 2.60
N LEU A 199 24.34 31.76 1.31
CA LEU A 199 23.80 30.93 0.24
C LEU A 199 24.28 29.47 0.34
N LEU A 200 25.56 29.24 0.65
CA LEU A 200 26.10 27.88 0.78
C LEU A 200 25.42 27.09 1.92
N ASP A 201 25.19 27.73 3.07
CA ASP A 201 24.50 27.11 4.20
C ASP A 201 23.03 26.82 3.88
N PHE A 202 22.35 27.74 3.20
CA PHE A 202 20.97 27.55 2.73
C PHE A 202 20.86 26.42 1.72
N GLU A 203 21.70 26.42 0.69
CA GLU A 203 21.71 25.36 -0.33
C GLU A 203 22.00 24.01 0.29
N ARG A 204 22.99 23.91 1.19
CA ARG A 204 23.27 22.67 1.92
C ARG A 204 22.03 22.14 2.64
N LEU A 205 21.31 22.98 3.38
CA LEU A 205 20.09 22.57 4.08
C LEU A 205 19.00 22.10 3.10
N MET A 206 18.81 22.81 1.99
CA MET A 206 17.80 22.46 0.98
C MET A 206 18.16 21.15 0.26
N GLN A 207 19.43 20.94 -0.09
CA GLN A 207 19.88 19.68 -0.70
C GLN A 207 19.77 18.51 0.29
N LEU A 208 20.09 18.72 1.57
CA LEU A 208 19.89 17.71 2.61
C LEU A 208 18.41 17.30 2.70
N LEU A 209 17.50 18.29 2.77
CA LEU A 209 16.05 18.03 2.74
C LEU A 209 15.62 17.29 1.47
N SER A 210 16.14 17.69 0.31
CA SER A 210 15.84 17.05 -0.97
C SER A 210 16.21 15.57 -0.99
N VAL A 211 17.41 15.22 -0.51
CA VAL A 211 17.86 13.83 -0.44
C VAL A 211 16.99 13.03 0.53
N ILE A 212 16.69 13.56 1.71
CA ILE A 212 15.87 12.87 2.72
C ILE A 212 14.46 12.60 2.20
N ILE A 213 13.85 13.58 1.54
CA ILE A 213 12.48 13.48 1.02
C ILE A 213 12.39 12.51 -0.16
N ASN A 214 13.37 12.56 -1.07
CA ASN A 214 13.34 11.77 -2.30
C ASN A 214 13.91 10.35 -2.12
N TYR A 215 14.71 10.11 -1.08
CA TYR A 215 15.29 8.81 -0.77
C TYR A 215 14.99 8.41 0.69
N PRO A 216 13.74 7.97 0.99
CA PRO A 216 13.36 7.54 2.32
C PRO A 216 14.29 6.44 2.85
N GLY A 217 14.79 6.59 4.06
CA GLY A 217 15.75 5.65 4.66
C GLY A 217 17.23 5.98 4.41
N ILE A 218 17.52 7.07 3.69
CA ILE A 218 18.90 7.56 3.51
C ILE A 218 19.63 7.69 4.85
N GLY A 219 20.90 7.25 4.85
CA GLY A 219 21.71 7.13 6.04
C GLY A 219 21.73 5.72 6.63
N ASN A 220 20.81 4.84 6.18
CA ASN A 220 20.76 3.42 6.50
C ASN A 220 20.46 2.54 5.25
N LEU A 221 20.52 3.11 4.03
CA LEU A 221 20.20 2.36 2.82
C LEU A 221 21.25 1.29 2.53
N SER A 222 22.51 1.53 2.88
CA SER A 222 23.58 0.51 2.75
C SER A 222 23.24 -0.80 3.48
N ALA A 223 22.57 -0.73 4.62
CA ALA A 223 22.16 -1.90 5.39
C ALA A 223 20.79 -2.47 4.96
N ASN A 224 19.84 -1.62 4.60
CA ASN A 224 18.45 -2.02 4.38
C ASN A 224 18.09 -2.27 2.90
N GLU A 225 18.61 -1.45 1.98
CA GLU A 225 18.29 -1.47 0.56
C GLU A 225 19.54 -1.14 -0.30
N PRO A 226 20.57 -2.00 -0.30
CA PRO A 226 21.86 -1.70 -0.93
C PRO A 226 21.78 -1.50 -2.44
N GLU A 227 20.90 -2.22 -3.14
CA GLU A 227 20.70 -2.07 -4.59
C GLU A 227 20.12 -0.68 -4.95
N THR A 228 19.24 -0.14 -4.11
CA THR A 228 18.74 1.23 -4.26
C THR A 228 19.89 2.23 -4.13
N LEU A 229 20.77 2.05 -3.15
CA LEU A 229 21.92 2.93 -2.96
C LEU A 229 22.94 2.83 -4.10
N LYS A 230 23.20 1.63 -4.64
CA LYS A 230 24.04 1.44 -5.83
C LYS A 230 23.50 2.20 -7.03
N ALA A 231 22.18 2.11 -7.26
CA ALA A 231 21.52 2.85 -8.33
C ALA A 231 21.60 4.38 -8.15
N ILE A 232 21.52 4.87 -6.91
CA ILE A 232 21.65 6.31 -6.60
C ILE A 232 23.08 6.80 -6.86
N LEU A 233 24.08 6.01 -6.43
CA LEU A 233 25.50 6.35 -6.53
C LEU A 233 26.10 6.05 -7.93
N GLU A 234 25.40 5.24 -8.73
CA GLU A 234 25.85 4.73 -10.03
C GLU A 234 27.17 3.96 -9.91
N VAL A 235 27.22 3.02 -8.95
CA VAL A 235 28.39 2.17 -8.66
C VAL A 235 28.00 0.68 -8.66
N GLU A 236 28.94 -0.18 -9.07
CA GLU A 236 28.73 -1.64 -9.04
C GLU A 236 28.85 -2.19 -7.60
N GLU A 237 29.82 -1.68 -6.84
CA GLU A 237 30.06 -2.04 -5.44
C GLU A 237 29.92 -0.81 -4.54
N LEU A 238 29.31 -1.02 -3.37
CA LEU A 238 29.13 0.05 -2.38
C LEU A 238 30.42 0.25 -1.58
N PRO A 239 30.82 1.52 -1.33
CA PRO A 239 31.89 1.79 -0.39
C PRO A 239 31.43 1.52 1.05
N GLU A 240 32.37 1.21 1.94
CA GLU A 240 32.06 1.10 3.37
C GLU A 240 31.78 2.48 3.97
N PHE A 241 30.62 2.63 4.60
CA PHE A 241 30.22 3.86 5.27
C PHE A 241 30.44 3.74 6.78
N SER A 242 31.26 4.62 7.34
CA SER A 242 31.54 4.67 8.79
C SER A 242 30.41 5.29 9.62
N SER A 243 29.46 5.99 8.98
CA SER A 243 28.34 6.65 9.66
C SER A 243 27.19 6.99 8.71
N THR A 244 26.01 7.26 9.26
CA THR A 244 24.83 7.80 8.54
C THR A 244 25.16 9.06 7.74
N VAL A 245 25.96 9.96 8.31
CA VAL A 245 26.36 11.21 7.63
C VAL A 245 27.31 10.91 6.46
N ALA A 246 28.15 9.87 6.55
CA ALA A 246 29.03 9.48 5.45
C ALA A 246 28.24 8.97 4.23
N GLU A 247 27.18 8.19 4.46
CA GLU A 247 26.27 7.73 3.39
C GLU A 247 25.56 8.93 2.73
N ILE A 248 24.98 9.83 3.53
CA ILE A 248 24.32 11.06 3.04
C ILE A 248 25.31 11.92 2.25
N SER A 249 26.55 12.05 2.75
CA SER A 249 27.62 12.83 2.12
C SER A 249 27.99 12.29 0.73
N ALA A 250 28.06 10.96 0.57
CA ALA A 250 28.31 10.34 -0.72
C ALA A 250 27.18 10.64 -1.72
N VAL A 251 25.92 10.54 -1.28
CA VAL A 251 24.76 10.84 -2.14
C VAL A 251 24.70 12.31 -2.53
N ILE A 252 24.92 13.26 -1.60
CA ILE A 252 24.97 14.69 -1.91
C ILE A 252 26.12 14.99 -2.89
N THR A 253 27.29 14.38 -2.69
CA THR A 253 28.44 14.56 -3.59
C THR A 253 28.13 14.10 -5.01
N LYS A 254 27.44 12.96 -5.15
CA LYS A 254 27.09 12.39 -6.45
C LYS A 254 25.95 13.15 -7.15
N LYS A 255 24.88 13.51 -6.42
CA LYS A 255 23.69 14.15 -7.00
C LYS A 255 23.86 15.65 -7.21
N PHE A 256 24.67 16.29 -6.39
CA PHE A 256 24.93 17.72 -6.44
C PHE A 256 26.44 17.95 -6.57
N HIS A 257 27.10 18.34 -5.48
CA HIS A 257 28.53 18.59 -5.46
C HIS A 257 29.10 18.45 -4.04
N LYS A 258 30.39 18.12 -3.93
CA LYS A 258 31.09 17.97 -2.64
C LYS A 258 31.10 19.23 -1.77
N ASN A 259 30.87 20.41 -2.33
CA ASN A 259 30.94 21.67 -1.57
C ASN A 259 29.78 21.84 -0.59
N TYR A 260 28.68 21.12 -0.82
CA TYR A 260 27.58 21.04 0.15
C TYR A 260 27.87 20.03 1.26
N VAL A 261 28.98 19.29 1.18
CA VAL A 261 29.37 18.27 2.14
C VAL A 261 30.39 18.83 3.11
N GLN A 262 29.88 19.38 4.20
CA GLN A 262 30.67 19.68 5.39
C GLN A 262 30.13 18.82 6.53
N VAL A 263 30.87 17.76 6.89
CA VAL A 263 30.38 16.68 7.77
C VAL A 263 29.81 17.21 9.09
N ASP A 264 30.51 18.13 9.76
CA ASP A 264 30.03 18.72 11.02
C ASP A 264 28.79 19.60 10.84
N ALA A 265 28.68 20.31 9.72
CA ALA A 265 27.54 21.17 9.43
C ALA A 265 26.31 20.35 9.03
N LEU A 266 26.51 19.30 8.20
CA LEU A 266 25.45 18.34 7.86
C LEU A 266 24.91 17.64 9.09
N LYS A 267 25.78 17.25 10.03
CA LYS A 267 25.35 16.66 11.31
C LYS A 267 24.47 17.64 12.10
N LYS A 268 24.91 18.89 12.25
CA LYS A 268 24.11 19.94 12.92
C LYS A 268 22.79 20.22 12.21
N ASP A 269 22.78 20.21 10.88
CA ASP A 269 21.59 20.43 10.08
C ASP A 269 20.59 19.27 10.24
N LEU A 270 21.09 18.02 10.29
CA LEU A 270 20.27 16.83 10.57
C LEU A 270 19.64 16.89 11.98
N ASP A 271 20.44 17.20 13.00
CA ASP A 271 19.96 17.37 14.37
C ASP A 271 18.91 18.50 14.46
N TRP A 272 19.13 19.60 13.73
CA TRP A 272 18.20 20.72 13.66
C TRP A 272 16.88 20.35 12.97
N LEU A 273 16.93 19.57 11.89
CA LEU A 273 15.74 19.05 11.19
C LEU A 273 14.93 18.10 12.08
N GLU A 274 15.59 17.20 12.82
CA GLU A 274 14.91 16.32 13.80
C GLU A 274 14.24 17.15 14.90
N LYS A 275 14.98 18.05 15.54
CA LYS A 275 14.47 18.90 16.64
C LYS A 275 13.25 19.74 16.22
N ASN A 276 13.23 20.21 14.98
CA ASN A 276 12.15 21.05 14.45
C ASN A 276 11.00 20.25 13.80
N GLY A 277 11.01 18.91 13.88
CA GLY A 277 9.89 18.06 13.47
C GLY A 277 9.80 17.81 11.97
N PHE A 278 10.92 17.82 11.24
CA PHE A 278 10.97 17.42 9.83
C PHE A 278 11.18 15.90 9.65
N LEU A 279 11.83 15.24 10.62
CA LEU A 279 12.22 13.82 10.55
C LEU A 279 11.45 12.91 11.53
N GLY A 280 10.40 13.42 12.17
CA GLY A 280 9.68 12.68 13.20
C GLY A 280 8.42 13.39 13.70
N SER A 281 7.83 12.87 14.78
CA SER A 281 6.62 13.44 15.38
C SER A 281 6.93 14.73 16.15
N GLY A 282 6.52 15.87 15.58
CA GLY A 282 6.60 17.19 16.20
C GLY A 282 5.30 17.97 16.04
N ASN A 283 5.10 18.99 16.87
CA ASN A 283 3.99 19.91 16.68
C ASN A 283 4.25 20.78 15.44
N VAL A 284 3.46 20.57 14.38
CA VAL A 284 3.58 21.29 13.10
C VAL A 284 3.42 22.79 13.27
N ALA A 285 2.64 23.24 14.26
CA ALA A 285 2.40 24.65 14.56
C ALA A 285 3.50 25.29 15.44
N ALA A 286 4.40 24.51 16.04
CA ALA A 286 5.42 25.04 16.93
C ALA A 286 6.39 25.99 16.21
N ASP A 287 6.87 27.02 16.88
CA ASP A 287 7.91 27.86 16.31
C ASP A 287 9.22 27.09 16.10
N LEU A 288 9.99 27.53 15.11
CA LEU A 288 11.31 26.94 14.85
C LEU A 288 12.29 27.41 15.93
N VAL A 289 13.06 26.47 16.46
CA VAL A 289 14.04 26.68 17.53
C VAL A 289 15.47 26.60 17.01
N ASP A 290 16.43 27.11 17.79
CA ASP A 290 17.87 27.09 17.51
C ASP A 290 18.25 27.73 16.16
N ILE A 291 17.62 28.86 15.84
CA ILE A 291 18.01 29.70 14.71
C ILE A 291 18.90 30.83 15.24
N GLU A 292 20.21 30.64 15.13
CA GLU A 292 21.20 31.65 15.52
C GLU A 292 21.12 32.86 14.58
N SER A 293 21.07 34.05 15.17
CA SER A 293 21.12 35.31 14.42
C SER A 293 22.57 35.70 14.10
N ILE A 294 22.75 36.34 12.95
CA ILE A 294 24.06 36.81 12.49
C ILE A 294 24.05 38.33 12.37
N ALA A 295 25.10 38.98 12.88
CA ALA A 295 25.30 40.41 12.73
C ALA A 295 26.30 40.70 11.62
N TYR A 296 25.84 40.73 10.36
CA TYR A 296 26.68 41.12 9.22
C TYR A 296 25.94 42.06 8.25
N PRO A 297 26.09 43.39 8.40
CA PRO A 297 25.29 44.36 7.65
C PRO A 297 25.63 44.39 6.16
N TYR A 298 26.79 43.87 5.76
CA TYR A 298 27.27 43.89 4.38
C TYR A 298 26.93 42.61 3.60
N LEU A 299 26.17 41.68 4.18
CA LEU A 299 25.85 40.41 3.52
C LEU A 299 25.00 40.61 2.26
N ASN A 300 25.50 40.13 1.12
CA ASN A 300 24.68 39.80 -0.05
C ASN A 300 24.32 38.32 -0.01
N SER A 301 23.06 38.03 -0.35
CA SER A 301 22.49 36.70 -0.11
C SER A 301 21.21 36.49 -0.93
N HIS A 302 20.68 35.28 -0.86
CA HIS A 302 19.45 34.82 -1.45
C HIS A 302 18.19 35.46 -0.84
N ARG A 303 17.06 35.17 -1.50
CA ARG A 303 15.71 35.67 -1.17
C ARG A 303 15.26 35.40 0.27
N TYR A 304 15.74 34.33 0.89
CA TYR A 304 15.35 33.89 2.24
C TYR A 304 16.32 34.33 3.33
N LYS A 305 17.16 35.34 3.07
CA LYS A 305 18.12 35.86 4.04
C LYS A 305 17.50 36.44 5.31
N ASP A 306 16.24 36.89 5.25
CA ASP A 306 15.50 37.39 6.41
C ASP A 306 14.85 36.24 7.18
N LEU A 307 14.98 36.29 8.51
CA LEU A 307 14.46 35.27 9.42
C LEU A 307 12.97 34.96 9.21
N ASN A 308 12.13 35.97 8.95
CA ASN A 308 10.69 35.74 8.79
C ASN A 308 10.38 34.99 7.48
N CYS A 309 11.09 35.35 6.40
CA CYS A 309 10.98 34.66 5.11
C CYS A 309 11.46 33.21 5.22
N PHE A 310 12.59 32.98 5.90
CA PHE A 310 13.11 31.64 6.16
C PHE A 310 12.15 30.81 7.01
N GLN A 311 11.65 31.36 8.13
CA GLN A 311 10.70 30.67 8.99
C GLN A 311 9.41 30.31 8.26
N ARG A 312 8.87 31.20 7.42
CA ARG A 312 7.71 30.92 6.57
C ARG A 312 7.98 29.73 5.65
N LEU A 313 9.08 29.75 4.90
CA LEU A 313 9.45 28.68 3.96
C LEU A 313 9.56 27.33 4.70
N MET A 314 10.32 27.28 5.79
CA MET A 314 10.56 26.06 6.56
C MET A 314 9.27 25.52 7.19
N LYS A 315 8.42 26.39 7.75
CA LYS A 315 7.09 26.03 8.26
C LYS A 315 6.18 25.48 7.15
N SER A 316 6.28 26.03 5.94
CA SER A 316 5.53 25.56 4.76
C SER A 316 5.96 24.16 4.34
N ILE A 317 7.28 23.90 4.28
CA ILE A 317 7.83 22.57 4.00
C ILE A 317 7.36 21.56 5.04
N ARG A 318 7.47 21.89 6.34
CA ARG A 318 7.04 21.02 7.44
C ARG A 318 5.54 20.70 7.38
N PHE A 319 4.72 21.69 7.01
CA PHE A 319 3.28 21.49 6.86
C PHE A 319 2.94 20.52 5.72
N ILE A 320 3.55 20.70 4.54
CA ILE A 320 3.33 19.82 3.38
C ILE A 320 3.75 18.38 3.69
N LEU A 321 4.87 18.19 4.41
CA LEU A 321 5.33 16.87 4.84
C LEU A 321 4.36 16.18 5.80
N SER A 322 3.67 16.96 6.64
CA SER A 322 2.76 16.43 7.67
C SER A 322 1.35 16.17 7.15
N TYR A 323 0.90 16.98 6.18
CA TYR A 323 -0.46 16.97 5.64
C TYR A 323 -0.46 16.95 4.11
N PRO A 324 0.02 15.85 3.49
CA PRO A 324 -0.02 15.73 2.04
C PRO A 324 -1.46 15.77 1.52
N PHE A 325 -1.66 16.44 0.39
CA PHE A 325 -2.96 16.61 -0.28
C PHE A 325 -4.08 17.27 0.53
N LEU A 326 -3.77 17.95 1.64
CA LEU A 326 -4.80 18.66 2.40
C LEU A 326 -5.42 19.80 1.55
N CYS A 327 -6.68 19.61 1.17
CA CYS A 327 -7.58 20.61 0.59
C CYS A 327 -8.91 20.47 1.31
N GLU A 328 -9.59 21.58 1.66
CA GLU A 328 -10.92 21.52 2.27
C GLU A 328 -11.91 20.79 1.34
N GLU A 329 -12.13 19.49 1.58
CA GLU A 329 -13.19 18.70 0.98
C GLU A 329 -14.47 18.98 1.76
N ASN A 330 -15.27 19.95 1.32
CA ASN A 330 -16.74 20.01 1.55
C ASN A 330 -17.47 21.10 0.73
N GLY A 331 -16.76 21.96 -0.02
CA GLY A 331 -17.39 22.87 -0.98
C GLY A 331 -17.48 22.26 -2.37
N LYS A 332 -18.68 22.15 -2.95
CA LYS A 332 -18.86 21.89 -4.40
C LYS A 332 -17.93 22.82 -5.20
N PRO A 333 -17.32 22.37 -6.31
CA PRO A 333 -16.50 23.23 -7.15
C PRO A 333 -17.41 24.28 -7.82
N SER A 334 -17.53 25.47 -7.24
CA SER A 334 -18.15 26.60 -7.92
C SER A 334 -17.20 27.09 -9.01
N VAL A 335 -17.73 27.10 -10.22
CA VAL A 335 -17.07 27.47 -11.46
C VAL A 335 -16.63 28.95 -11.45
N THR A 336 -15.48 29.19 -12.09
CA THR A 336 -14.94 30.45 -12.62
C THR A 336 -14.50 31.56 -11.66
N THR A 337 -13.20 31.62 -11.39
CA THR A 337 -12.33 32.70 -11.91
C THR A 337 -10.94 32.14 -12.19
N ILE A 338 -10.25 32.77 -13.14
CA ILE A 338 -9.06 32.26 -13.86
C ILE A 338 -7.77 32.26 -13.01
N THR A 339 -7.83 32.45 -11.69
CA THR A 339 -6.63 32.45 -10.83
C THR A 339 -6.84 31.72 -9.48
N ASN A 340 -5.93 30.77 -9.19
CA ASN A 340 -5.41 30.44 -7.85
C ASN A 340 -6.32 29.95 -6.69
N PHE A 341 -7.52 29.39 -6.94
CA PHE A 341 -8.41 28.83 -5.88
C PHE A 341 -7.78 27.76 -4.94
N ARG A 342 -6.58 27.24 -5.21
CA ARG A 342 -5.93 26.19 -4.41
C ARG A 342 -4.80 26.70 -3.52
N GLN A 343 -4.11 27.76 -3.95
CA GLN A 343 -3.15 28.47 -3.10
C GLN A 343 -3.88 29.11 -1.92
N THR A 344 -5.06 29.67 -2.18
CA THR A 344 -5.98 30.17 -1.15
C THR A 344 -6.32 29.08 -0.11
N THR A 345 -6.58 27.84 -0.56
CA THR A 345 -6.99 26.73 0.33
C THR A 345 -5.84 26.28 1.24
N ILE A 346 -4.64 26.07 0.70
CA ILE A 346 -3.49 25.66 1.52
C ILE A 346 -3.00 26.79 2.42
N VAL A 347 -2.97 28.04 1.95
CA VAL A 347 -2.58 29.20 2.77
C VAL A 347 -3.58 29.40 3.90
N LYS A 348 -4.88 29.25 3.63
CA LYS A 348 -5.92 29.26 4.66
C LYS A 348 -5.72 28.13 5.67
N ALA A 349 -5.52 26.89 5.22
CA ALA A 349 -5.23 25.77 6.11
C ALA A 349 -3.98 26.05 6.96
N MET A 350 -2.90 26.56 6.36
CA MET A 350 -1.69 26.91 7.10
C MET A 350 -1.94 28.00 8.16
N TYR A 351 -2.78 28.98 7.86
CA TYR A 351 -3.20 30.00 8.81
C TYR A 351 -4.05 29.43 9.95
N ASP A 352 -5.03 28.59 9.64
CA ASP A 352 -5.89 27.95 10.64
C ASP A 352 -5.08 27.05 11.59
N TYR A 353 -3.99 26.45 11.09
CA TYR A 353 -3.01 25.71 11.89
C TYR A 353 -2.00 26.60 12.63
N GLY A 354 -2.10 27.94 12.53
CA GLY A 354 -1.27 28.88 13.28
C GLY A 354 0.17 29.03 12.78
N LEU A 355 0.45 28.73 11.50
CA LEU A 355 1.81 28.80 10.95
C LEU A 355 2.29 30.23 10.66
N PHE A 356 1.37 31.18 10.52
CA PHE A 356 1.67 32.60 10.29
C PHE A 356 1.52 33.43 11.57
N SER A 357 2.05 34.67 11.56
CA SER A 357 1.97 35.55 12.73
C SER A 357 0.52 35.93 13.07
N LYS A 358 0.24 36.11 14.37
CA LYS A 358 -1.10 36.42 14.92
C LYS A 358 -1.69 37.76 14.48
N HIS A 359 -0.98 38.55 13.67
CA HIS A 359 -1.40 39.89 13.22
C HIS A 359 -1.96 39.92 11.79
N ILE A 360 -2.07 38.77 11.14
CA ILE A 360 -2.56 38.67 9.76
C ILE A 360 -4.08 38.42 9.79
N ASP A 361 -4.83 39.18 9.00
CA ASP A 361 -6.26 38.98 8.78
C ASP A 361 -6.51 38.42 7.37
N LEU A 362 -6.90 37.15 7.27
CA LEU A 362 -7.22 36.52 5.99
C LEU A 362 -8.51 37.06 5.34
N ASN A 363 -9.37 37.77 6.08
CA ASN A 363 -10.52 38.46 5.50
C ASN A 363 -10.10 39.72 4.73
N ASN A 364 -8.87 40.20 4.93
CA ASN A 364 -8.29 41.28 4.15
C ASN A 364 -7.66 40.73 2.85
N ASP A 365 -8.27 41.08 1.72
CA ASP A 365 -7.85 40.65 0.37
C ASP A 365 -6.37 40.94 0.08
N TYR A 366 -5.85 42.08 0.55
CA TYR A 366 -4.47 42.47 0.31
C TYR A 366 -3.50 41.58 1.09
N GLN A 367 -3.78 41.30 2.37
CA GLN A 367 -2.91 40.48 3.20
C GLN A 367 -2.93 39.01 2.74
N ARG A 368 -4.13 38.50 2.42
CA ARG A 368 -4.31 37.17 1.86
C ARG A 368 -3.57 36.99 0.52
N SER A 369 -3.78 37.90 -0.44
CA SER A 369 -3.08 37.82 -1.73
C SER A 369 -1.56 37.94 -1.60
N THR A 370 -1.07 38.70 -0.61
CA THR A 370 0.36 38.79 -0.30
C THR A 370 0.92 37.45 0.18
N LEU A 371 0.22 36.74 1.08
CA LEU A 371 0.63 35.41 1.52
C LEU A 371 0.59 34.37 0.39
N GLU A 372 -0.44 34.40 -0.44
CA GLU A 372 -0.55 33.53 -1.61
C GLU A 372 0.56 33.76 -2.62
N ASN A 373 0.88 35.04 -2.88
CA ASN A 373 2.00 35.41 -3.73
C ASN A 373 3.32 34.95 -3.12
N ASN A 374 3.55 35.16 -1.83
CA ASN A 374 4.74 34.67 -1.15
C ASN A 374 4.88 33.14 -1.26
N PHE A 375 3.81 32.38 -1.03
CA PHE A 375 3.83 30.93 -1.17
C PHE A 375 4.07 30.48 -2.63
N ARG A 376 3.52 31.20 -3.62
CA ARG A 376 3.81 30.97 -5.04
C ARG A 376 5.28 31.21 -5.36
N GLU A 377 5.86 32.29 -4.85
CA GLU A 377 7.29 32.57 -4.98
C GLU A 377 8.13 31.50 -4.29
N ASP A 378 7.69 31.00 -3.13
CA ASP A 378 8.35 29.91 -2.41
C ASP A 378 8.38 28.62 -3.27
N ILE A 379 7.28 28.29 -3.96
CA ILE A 379 7.21 27.18 -4.91
C ILE A 379 8.19 27.38 -6.07
N CYS A 380 8.17 28.55 -6.70
CA CYS A 380 8.93 28.84 -7.91
C CYS A 380 10.44 28.93 -7.67
N HIS A 381 10.85 29.53 -6.54
CA HIS A 381 12.25 29.84 -6.26
C HIS A 381 12.91 28.88 -5.28
N CYS A 382 12.15 28.03 -4.58
CA CYS A 382 12.72 27.05 -3.65
C CYS A 382 12.13 25.64 -3.84
N LEU A 383 10.84 25.44 -3.61
CA LEU A 383 10.33 24.08 -3.46
C LEU A 383 10.50 23.21 -4.72
N LYS A 384 10.32 23.78 -5.92
CA LYS A 384 10.58 23.08 -7.18
C LYS A 384 12.06 23.04 -7.58
N PRO A 385 12.82 24.16 -7.58
CA PRO A 385 14.24 24.13 -7.94
C PRO A 385 15.09 23.16 -7.12
N TYR A 386 14.78 23.00 -5.82
CA TYR A 386 15.47 22.05 -4.94
C TYR A 386 14.79 20.67 -4.89
N GLN A 387 13.81 20.40 -5.75
CA GLN A 387 13.14 19.10 -5.87
C GLN A 387 12.44 18.62 -4.58
N LEU A 388 12.00 19.55 -3.73
CA LEU A 388 11.18 19.24 -2.55
C LEU A 388 9.73 18.92 -2.97
N LEU A 389 9.27 19.57 -4.04
CA LEU A 389 8.02 19.26 -4.72
C LEU A 389 8.28 18.70 -6.13
N PRO A 390 7.40 17.84 -6.65
CA PRO A 390 7.48 17.38 -8.04
C PRO A 390 7.43 18.53 -9.05
N ASN A 391 8.14 18.38 -10.17
CA ASN A 391 8.20 19.41 -11.21
C ASN A 391 6.86 19.62 -11.96
N PHE A 392 5.98 18.62 -11.97
CA PHE A 392 4.68 18.72 -12.63
C PHE A 392 3.69 19.63 -11.87
N THR A 393 2.60 20.00 -12.53
CA THR A 393 1.57 20.87 -11.94
C THR A 393 0.65 20.07 -11.02
N MET A 394 0.64 20.42 -9.74
CA MET A 394 -0.12 19.70 -8.72
C MET A 394 -1.56 20.25 -8.65
N LYS A 395 -2.53 19.42 -9.05
CA LYS A 395 -3.95 19.83 -9.12
C LYS A 395 -4.76 19.47 -7.88
N LYS A 396 -4.37 18.51 -7.04
CA LYS A 396 -5.24 18.02 -5.96
C LYS A 396 -4.67 18.23 -4.56
N GLY A 397 -3.87 19.28 -4.38
CA GLY A 397 -3.07 19.53 -3.19
C GLY A 397 -1.58 19.27 -3.41
N TYR A 398 -0.78 19.54 -2.39
CA TYR A 398 0.68 19.44 -2.42
C TYR A 398 1.15 18.22 -1.61
N PHE A 399 2.22 17.58 -2.05
CA PHE A 399 2.92 16.50 -1.35
C PHE A 399 4.41 16.55 -1.72
N ALA A 400 5.26 15.99 -0.87
CA ALA A 400 6.71 15.97 -1.06
C ALA A 400 7.23 14.53 -1.14
N GLY A 401 8.14 14.26 -2.07
CA GLY A 401 8.72 12.92 -2.27
C GLY A 401 7.67 11.85 -2.52
N THR A 402 7.73 10.76 -1.75
CA THR A 402 6.74 9.67 -1.77
C THR A 402 5.70 9.75 -0.65
N GLY A 403 5.76 10.77 0.20
CA GLY A 403 4.86 10.96 1.34
C GLY A 403 3.47 11.44 0.89
N ILE A 404 2.59 10.49 0.55
CA ILE A 404 1.22 10.78 0.09
C ILE A 404 0.14 10.58 1.16
N LEU A 405 0.47 9.95 2.29
CA LEU A 405 -0.43 9.68 3.41
C LEU A 405 -0.03 10.52 4.61
N SER A 406 -1.01 11.12 5.28
CA SER A 406 -0.83 11.78 6.57
C SER A 406 -0.56 10.79 7.69
N LYS A 407 -0.05 11.29 8.83
CA LYS A 407 0.16 10.48 10.05
C LYS A 407 -1.11 9.73 10.48
N TYR A 408 -2.27 10.37 10.37
CA TYR A 408 -3.56 9.78 10.71
C TYR A 408 -3.94 8.64 9.76
N GLU A 409 -3.82 8.85 8.45
CA GLU A 409 -4.13 7.83 7.44
C GLU A 409 -3.19 6.62 7.54
N LEU A 410 -1.90 6.85 7.81
CA LEU A 410 -0.93 5.80 8.06
C LEU A 410 -1.32 4.94 9.28
N ASN A 411 -1.75 5.58 10.37
CA ASN A 411 -2.21 4.85 11.56
C ASN A 411 -3.50 4.06 11.28
N GLN A 412 -4.47 4.65 10.57
CA GLN A 412 -5.71 3.95 10.20
C GLN A 412 -5.44 2.75 9.27
N LEU A 413 -4.55 2.92 8.29
CA LEU A 413 -4.10 1.84 7.42
C LEU A 413 -3.40 0.75 8.22
N TYR A 414 -2.53 1.12 9.16
CA TYR A 414 -1.87 0.16 10.05
C TYR A 414 -2.86 -0.61 10.93
N GLN A 415 -3.82 0.06 11.56
CA GLN A 415 -4.88 -0.59 12.36
C GLN A 415 -5.71 -1.57 11.51
N SER A 416 -6.04 -1.17 10.27
CA SER A 416 -6.73 -2.03 9.31
C SER A 416 -5.86 -3.23 8.90
N LEU A 417 -4.57 -3.05 8.64
CA LEU A 417 -3.67 -4.15 8.30
C LEU A 417 -3.37 -5.06 9.51
N GLN A 418 -3.36 -4.53 10.73
CA GLN A 418 -3.18 -5.31 11.96
C GLN A 418 -4.32 -6.31 12.16
N SER A 419 -5.57 -5.98 11.80
CA SER A 419 -6.67 -6.96 11.85
C SER A 419 -6.47 -8.14 10.88
N HIS A 420 -5.56 -7.99 9.93
CA HIS A 420 -5.20 -8.99 8.95
C HIS A 420 -3.82 -9.60 9.22
N SER A 421 -3.00 -9.11 10.17
CA SER A 421 -1.58 -9.46 10.30
C SER A 421 -1.28 -10.94 10.59
N ARG A 422 0.01 -11.29 10.40
CA ARG A 422 0.64 -12.62 10.46
C ARG A 422 0.27 -13.46 11.68
N GLU A 423 -0.03 -12.81 12.81
CA GLU A 423 -0.41 -13.49 14.06
C GLU A 423 -1.83 -14.08 14.04
N LYS A 424 -2.69 -13.65 13.10
CA LYS A 424 -4.08 -14.11 13.06
C LYS A 424 -4.62 -14.54 11.68
N TYR A 425 -4.30 -13.87 10.55
CA TYR A 425 -5.00 -14.13 9.26
C TYR A 425 -4.20 -13.98 7.95
N PHE A 426 -3.17 -13.12 7.86
CA PHE A 426 -2.32 -13.01 6.65
C PHE A 426 -1.38 -14.20 6.62
N GLN A 427 -1.61 -15.09 5.67
CA GLN A 427 -0.71 -16.20 5.38
C GLN A 427 0.08 -15.98 4.08
N ASP A 428 -0.01 -14.80 3.47
CA ASP A 428 0.89 -14.37 2.38
C ASP A 428 2.22 -13.89 3.01
N PRO A 429 3.33 -14.61 2.80
CA PRO A 429 4.62 -14.26 3.40
C PRO A 429 5.19 -12.93 2.90
N LEU A 430 4.88 -12.53 1.66
CA LEU A 430 5.33 -11.26 1.09
C LEU A 430 4.57 -10.08 1.72
N ALA A 431 3.24 -10.19 1.83
CA ALA A 431 2.44 -9.21 2.55
C ALA A 431 2.81 -9.14 4.04
N ALA A 432 3.23 -10.27 4.64
CA ALA A 432 3.71 -10.31 6.01
C ALA A 432 5.06 -9.58 6.19
N GLU A 433 6.01 -9.76 5.27
CA GLU A 433 7.29 -9.05 5.29
C GLU A 433 7.10 -7.54 5.05
N ILE A 434 6.22 -7.17 4.11
CA ILE A 434 5.82 -5.78 3.88
C ILE A 434 5.16 -5.20 5.13
N TYR A 435 4.30 -5.97 5.80
CA TYR A 435 3.66 -5.54 7.05
C TYR A 435 4.67 -5.36 8.19
N ASP A 436 5.60 -6.29 8.38
CA ASP A 436 6.64 -6.21 9.41
C ASP A 436 7.56 -5.01 9.15
N THR A 437 7.93 -4.79 7.89
CA THR A 437 8.69 -3.61 7.46
C THR A 437 7.91 -2.33 7.69
N PHE A 438 6.63 -2.30 7.33
CA PHE A 438 5.75 -1.15 7.54
C PHE A 438 5.58 -0.84 9.02
N LYS A 439 5.32 -1.85 9.86
CA LYS A 439 5.25 -1.75 11.32
C LYS A 439 6.55 -1.17 11.89
N LYS A 440 7.70 -1.73 11.52
CA LYS A 440 9.02 -1.26 11.96
C LYS A 440 9.22 0.21 11.58
N ARG A 441 8.96 0.58 10.33
CA ARG A 441 9.07 1.97 9.85
C ARG A 441 8.15 2.93 10.61
N LEU A 442 6.93 2.52 10.96
CA LEU A 442 6.00 3.35 11.77
C LEU A 442 6.45 3.52 13.23
N VAL A 443 7.07 2.49 13.82
CA VAL A 443 7.68 2.56 15.15
C VAL A 443 8.89 3.51 15.11
N ASP A 444 9.79 3.32 14.15
CA ASP A 444 10.99 4.13 13.98
C ASP A 444 10.63 5.61 13.73
N ALA A 445 9.56 5.87 12.97
CA ALA A 445 9.02 7.21 12.73
C ALA A 445 8.30 7.84 13.95
N ARG A 446 8.25 7.14 15.10
CA ARG A 446 7.55 7.55 16.32
C ARG A 446 6.07 7.90 16.07
N ILE A 447 5.44 7.19 15.14
CA ILE A 447 4.02 7.33 14.84
C ILE A 447 3.19 6.50 15.83
N LEU A 448 3.70 5.32 16.21
CA LEU A 448 3.05 4.35 17.12
C LEU A 448 3.49 4.51 18.59
N ALA A 449 4.18 5.58 18.95
CA ALA A 449 4.74 5.77 20.28
C ALA A 449 3.64 5.95 21.34
N GLY A 450 3.37 4.90 22.12
CA GLY A 450 2.57 4.97 23.37
C GLY A 450 1.20 4.28 23.34
N GLU A 451 0.70 3.83 22.18
CA GLU A 451 -0.55 3.10 22.09
C GLU A 451 -0.27 1.68 21.57
N GLU A 452 -0.43 0.66 22.41
CA GLU A 452 -0.65 -0.68 21.89
C GLU A 452 -1.86 -0.61 20.96
N ALA A 453 -1.64 -0.89 19.68
CA ALA A 453 -2.71 -0.81 18.69
C ALA A 453 -3.82 -1.80 19.08
N TYR A 454 -4.94 -1.25 19.53
CA TYR A 454 -6.11 -2.02 19.94
C TYR A 454 -6.88 -2.44 18.67
N PRO A 455 -6.96 -3.74 18.35
CA PRO A 455 -7.65 -4.18 17.14
C PRO A 455 -9.15 -3.94 17.30
N THR A 456 -9.65 -2.86 16.71
CA THR A 456 -11.09 -2.49 16.76
C THR A 456 -11.95 -3.37 15.86
N ARG A 457 -11.35 -4.07 14.89
CA ARG A 457 -12.03 -4.94 13.91
C ARG A 457 -11.27 -6.26 13.76
N LEU A 458 -12.00 -7.36 13.63
CA LEU A 458 -11.45 -8.71 13.41
C LEU A 458 -12.24 -9.38 12.28
N ILE A 459 -11.57 -9.92 11.26
CA ILE A 459 -12.20 -10.72 10.21
C ILE A 459 -11.94 -12.20 10.52
N GLY A 460 -12.95 -12.91 11.00
CA GLY A 460 -12.82 -14.28 11.49
C GLY A 460 -12.99 -15.36 10.42
N THR A 461 -12.00 -15.60 9.56
CA THR A 461 -11.94 -16.80 8.70
C THR A 461 -10.55 -17.44 8.76
N LYS A 462 -10.47 -18.69 9.24
CA LYS A 462 -9.21 -19.44 9.28
C LYS A 462 -9.03 -20.23 7.99
N SER A 463 -7.90 -20.05 7.32
CA SER A 463 -7.49 -20.92 6.22
C SER A 463 -7.22 -22.33 6.73
N ILE A 464 -7.69 -23.35 6.01
CA ILE A 464 -7.39 -24.77 6.31
C ILE A 464 -6.04 -25.23 5.74
N ILE A 465 -5.35 -24.36 4.99
CA ILE A 465 -4.05 -24.65 4.34
C ILE A 465 -2.97 -23.78 4.99
N LYS A 466 -1.79 -24.35 5.25
CA LYS A 466 -0.59 -23.57 5.60
C LYS A 466 0.02 -22.98 4.32
N VAL A 467 -0.26 -21.71 4.03
CA VAL A 467 0.18 -21.04 2.79
C VAL A 467 1.71 -20.95 2.67
N GLU A 468 2.44 -20.92 3.78
CA GLU A 468 3.92 -20.96 3.84
C GLU A 468 4.51 -22.10 2.99
N LYS A 469 3.83 -23.25 2.91
CA LYS A 469 4.28 -24.41 2.12
C LYS A 469 4.23 -24.16 0.60
N TYR A 470 3.47 -23.17 0.14
CA TYR A 470 3.16 -22.93 -1.27
C TYR A 470 3.61 -21.55 -1.76
N GLN A 471 4.39 -20.80 -0.98
CA GLN A 471 4.78 -19.42 -1.28
C GLN A 471 5.34 -19.23 -2.70
N GLN A 472 6.32 -20.06 -3.08
CA GLN A 472 6.93 -20.02 -4.41
C GLN A 472 5.91 -20.25 -5.55
N GLN A 473 4.89 -21.07 -5.30
CA GLN A 473 3.82 -21.33 -6.26
C GLN A 473 2.92 -20.09 -6.45
N PHE A 474 2.66 -19.31 -5.39
CA PHE A 474 1.90 -18.06 -5.48
C PHE A 474 2.68 -17.01 -6.28
N GLU A 475 3.96 -16.79 -5.96
CA GLU A 475 4.82 -15.83 -6.67
C GLU A 475 4.85 -16.11 -8.18
N TRP A 476 5.05 -17.37 -8.56
CA TRP A 476 5.04 -17.78 -9.98
C TRP A 476 3.68 -17.62 -10.65
N LEU A 477 2.56 -17.86 -9.95
CA LEU A 477 1.23 -17.63 -10.50
C LEU A 477 0.96 -16.14 -10.70
N GLU A 478 1.35 -15.28 -9.76
CA GLU A 478 1.17 -13.84 -9.88
C GLU A 478 1.95 -13.25 -11.05
N GLU A 479 3.19 -13.70 -11.24
CA GLU A 479 4.00 -13.34 -12.40
C GLU A 479 3.31 -13.79 -13.70
N ALA A 480 2.89 -15.06 -13.77
CA ALA A 480 2.18 -15.60 -14.93
C ALA A 480 0.87 -14.84 -15.23
N ILE A 481 0.12 -14.42 -14.20
CA ILE A 481 -1.10 -13.60 -14.34
C ILE A 481 -0.77 -12.21 -14.90
N LYS A 482 0.28 -11.56 -14.38
CA LYS A 482 0.72 -10.22 -14.84
C LYS A 482 1.16 -10.26 -16.31
N ASN A 483 1.87 -11.32 -16.70
CA ASN A 483 2.41 -11.52 -18.04
C ASN A 483 1.40 -12.14 -19.03
N GLY A 484 0.22 -12.59 -18.57
CA GLY A 484 -0.77 -13.26 -19.41
C GLY A 484 -0.29 -14.59 -19.97
N GLU A 485 0.50 -15.36 -19.20
CA GLU A 485 1.10 -16.62 -19.60
C GLU A 485 0.07 -17.77 -19.63
N LEU A 486 0.17 -18.64 -20.64
CA LEU A 486 -0.56 -19.90 -20.69
C LEU A 486 0.18 -20.96 -19.88
N LEU A 487 -0.52 -21.58 -18.93
CA LEU A 487 0.01 -22.64 -18.08
C LEU A 487 -0.67 -23.98 -18.37
N GLU A 488 0.09 -25.06 -18.20
CA GLU A 488 -0.43 -26.43 -18.15
C GLU A 488 -0.50 -26.88 -16.69
N PHE A 489 -1.69 -27.23 -16.23
CA PHE A 489 -1.99 -27.63 -14.86
C PHE A 489 -2.22 -29.13 -14.75
N ASN A 490 -1.74 -29.72 -13.66
CA ASN A 490 -1.89 -31.13 -13.30
C ASN A 490 -2.47 -31.24 -11.89
N TYR A 491 -3.43 -32.13 -11.69
CA TYR A 491 -3.97 -32.40 -10.36
C TYR A 491 -3.01 -33.25 -9.53
N VAL A 492 -2.90 -32.94 -8.24
CA VAL A 492 -2.11 -33.74 -7.28
C VAL A 492 -2.80 -35.08 -7.03
N GLU A 493 -2.04 -36.17 -7.06
CA GLU A 493 -2.53 -37.53 -6.79
C GLU A 493 -3.12 -37.66 -5.37
N GLY A 494 -4.16 -38.49 -5.21
CA GLY A 494 -4.82 -38.72 -3.92
C GLY A 494 -5.77 -37.62 -3.44
N CYS A 495 -5.96 -36.54 -4.20
CA CYS A 495 -6.94 -35.49 -3.85
C CYS A 495 -8.39 -35.99 -4.02
N ALA A 496 -9.29 -35.59 -3.11
CA ALA A 496 -10.71 -35.91 -3.19
C ALA A 496 -11.36 -35.27 -4.44
N LYS A 497 -12.01 -36.10 -5.27
CA LYS A 497 -12.65 -35.71 -6.54
C LYS A 497 -14.17 -35.81 -6.41
N TRP A 498 -14.88 -34.79 -6.88
CA TRP A 498 -16.35 -34.75 -6.87
C TRP A 498 -16.99 -35.38 -8.12
N SER A 499 -16.21 -35.69 -9.16
CA SER A 499 -16.69 -36.26 -10.42
C SER A 499 -15.77 -37.37 -10.93
N GLU A 500 -16.35 -38.42 -11.52
CA GLU A 500 -15.64 -39.60 -12.04
C GLU A 500 -14.81 -39.33 -13.30
N TYR A 501 -14.99 -38.20 -13.97
CA TYR A 501 -14.23 -37.83 -15.17
C TYR A 501 -13.72 -36.39 -15.10
N GLN A 502 -12.42 -36.23 -14.84
CA GLN A 502 -11.67 -35.04 -15.24
C GLN A 502 -10.32 -35.47 -15.83
N PRO A 503 -9.85 -34.80 -16.90
CA PRO A 503 -8.52 -35.06 -17.44
C PRO A 503 -7.46 -34.76 -16.37
N ILE A 504 -6.42 -35.59 -16.32
CA ILE A 504 -5.30 -35.46 -15.37
C ILE A 504 -4.60 -34.11 -15.54
N THR A 505 -4.64 -33.55 -16.76
CA THR A 505 -3.99 -32.32 -17.16
C THR A 505 -4.95 -31.37 -17.88
N PHE A 506 -4.82 -30.05 -17.68
CA PHE A 506 -5.57 -29.03 -18.42
C PHE A 506 -4.73 -27.79 -18.69
N ARG A 507 -5.07 -27.00 -19.73
CA ARG A 507 -4.35 -25.77 -20.06
C ARG A 507 -5.26 -24.56 -19.87
N GLY A 508 -4.75 -23.52 -19.23
CA GLY A 508 -5.54 -22.32 -18.97
C GLY A 508 -4.71 -21.08 -18.72
N TYR A 509 -5.32 -19.92 -18.94
CA TYR A 509 -4.77 -18.62 -18.59
C TYR A 509 -5.20 -18.29 -17.15
N PRO A 510 -4.26 -18.23 -16.19
CA PRO A 510 -4.58 -17.77 -14.85
C PRO A 510 -4.99 -16.29 -14.90
N LEU A 511 -6.01 -15.90 -14.14
CA LEU A 511 -6.61 -14.57 -14.17
C LEU A 511 -6.51 -13.85 -12.82
N GLN A 512 -6.83 -14.57 -11.74
CA GLN A 512 -6.89 -13.99 -10.40
C GLN A 512 -6.77 -15.10 -9.35
N ILE A 513 -6.18 -14.76 -8.21
CA ILE A 513 -6.16 -15.59 -7.01
C ILE A 513 -7.19 -15.01 -6.02
N VAL A 514 -8.07 -15.85 -5.50
CA VAL A 514 -9.19 -15.45 -4.61
C VAL A 514 -9.19 -16.31 -3.35
N PHE A 515 -9.26 -15.67 -2.18
CA PHE A 515 -9.56 -16.37 -0.93
C PHE A 515 -11.07 -16.44 -0.74
N HIS A 516 -11.61 -17.66 -0.63
CA HIS A 516 -13.05 -17.87 -0.46
C HIS A 516 -13.31 -18.87 0.66
N ASN A 517 -14.01 -18.41 1.69
CA ASN A 517 -14.34 -19.11 2.94
C ASN A 517 -13.13 -19.63 3.75
N ILE A 518 -12.40 -20.61 3.22
CA ILE A 518 -11.37 -21.39 3.95
C ILE A 518 -10.09 -21.67 3.15
N ALA A 519 -10.05 -21.36 1.85
CA ALA A 519 -8.94 -21.74 0.98
C ALA A 519 -8.71 -20.72 -0.15
N TRP A 520 -7.55 -20.81 -0.78
CA TRP A 520 -7.16 -20.04 -1.96
C TRP A 520 -7.50 -20.77 -3.26
N TYR A 521 -8.13 -20.06 -4.17
CA TYR A 521 -8.58 -20.54 -5.47
C TYR A 521 -7.94 -19.72 -6.58
N LEU A 522 -7.56 -20.40 -7.66
CA LEU A 522 -7.13 -19.80 -8.90
C LEU A 522 -8.35 -19.70 -9.82
N GLY A 523 -8.74 -18.49 -10.19
CA GLY A 523 -9.64 -18.23 -11.29
C GLY A 523 -8.87 -18.25 -12.61
N TYR A 524 -9.32 -19.01 -13.59
CA TYR A 524 -8.65 -19.16 -14.88
C TYR A 524 -9.63 -19.36 -16.03
N GLU A 525 -9.15 -19.06 -17.24
CA GLU A 525 -9.83 -19.32 -18.50
C GLU A 525 -9.21 -20.53 -19.19
N VAL A 526 -10.03 -21.56 -19.48
CA VAL A 526 -9.59 -22.79 -20.14
C VAL A 526 -9.22 -22.50 -21.60
N ASN A 527 -8.09 -23.03 -22.07
CA ASN A 527 -7.60 -22.81 -23.44
C ASN A 527 -7.64 -24.07 -24.32
N ASN A 528 -7.89 -25.27 -23.77
CA ASN A 528 -7.84 -26.53 -24.49
C ASN A 528 -9.22 -27.19 -24.72
N GLY A 529 -9.33 -27.94 -25.82
CA GLY A 529 -10.48 -28.81 -26.16
C GLY A 529 -11.81 -28.08 -26.36
N ASN A 530 -12.91 -28.81 -26.19
CA ASN A 530 -14.29 -28.33 -26.35
C ASN A 530 -14.73 -27.33 -25.25
N LYS A 531 -13.90 -27.13 -24.22
CA LYS A 531 -14.15 -26.20 -23.11
C LYS A 531 -13.33 -24.91 -23.23
N LYS A 532 -12.71 -24.65 -24.38
CA LYS A 532 -11.96 -23.41 -24.63
C LYS A 532 -12.86 -22.18 -24.40
N GLY A 533 -12.40 -21.25 -23.56
CA GLY A 533 -13.13 -20.05 -23.15
C GLY A 533 -14.01 -20.22 -21.90
N LEU A 534 -13.96 -21.38 -21.23
CA LEU A 534 -14.67 -21.60 -19.97
C LEU A 534 -13.95 -20.92 -18.81
N PHE A 535 -14.67 -20.17 -17.98
CA PHE A 535 -14.17 -19.58 -16.75
C PHE A 535 -14.48 -20.48 -15.55
N THR A 536 -13.47 -20.83 -14.77
CA THR A 536 -13.63 -21.72 -13.61
C THR A 536 -12.68 -21.32 -12.47
N PHE A 537 -12.95 -21.86 -11.28
CA PHE A 537 -12.07 -21.74 -10.13
C PHE A 537 -11.57 -23.12 -9.71
N GLU A 538 -10.28 -23.25 -9.44
CA GLU A 538 -9.70 -24.45 -8.83
C GLU A 538 -8.85 -24.13 -7.61
N ARG A 539 -8.83 -25.06 -6.67
CA ARG A 539 -8.04 -24.91 -5.44
C ARG A 539 -6.55 -25.01 -5.73
N ILE A 540 -5.79 -24.00 -5.32
CA ILE A 540 -4.34 -23.89 -5.62
C ILE A 540 -3.56 -25.06 -5.01
N ASP A 541 -3.94 -25.51 -3.80
CA ASP A 541 -3.26 -26.62 -3.12
C ASP A 541 -3.36 -27.96 -3.87
N ARG A 542 -4.37 -28.10 -4.75
CA ARG A 542 -4.68 -29.34 -5.50
C ARG A 542 -4.08 -29.39 -6.90
N ILE A 543 -3.46 -28.31 -7.36
CA ILE A 543 -2.91 -28.18 -8.71
C ILE A 543 -1.41 -27.89 -8.68
N ARG A 544 -0.71 -28.39 -9.68
CA ARG A 544 0.68 -28.04 -10.04
C ARG A 544 0.70 -27.56 -11.49
N PHE A 545 1.71 -26.81 -11.90
CA PHE A 545 1.75 -26.29 -13.26
C PHE A 545 3.14 -26.21 -13.85
N ASN A 546 3.17 -26.20 -15.18
CA ASN A 546 4.35 -25.97 -16.02
C ASN A 546 4.09 -24.78 -16.95
N LYS A 547 5.11 -23.94 -17.18
CA LYS A 547 5.05 -22.82 -18.13
C LYS A 547 5.15 -23.35 -19.58
N LEU A 548 4.33 -22.81 -20.49
CA LEU A 548 4.34 -23.18 -21.92
C LEU A 548 4.97 -22.12 -22.84
N ASN A 549 5.49 -21.01 -22.28
CA ASN A 549 6.09 -19.88 -23.02
C ASN A 549 5.16 -19.26 -24.10
N ILE A 550 3.85 -19.34 -23.91
CA ILE A 550 2.85 -18.69 -24.74
C ILE A 550 2.20 -17.59 -23.90
N GLN A 551 2.11 -16.38 -24.44
CA GLN A 551 1.57 -15.21 -23.74
C GLN A 551 0.49 -14.53 -24.59
N ARG A 552 -0.48 -13.92 -23.91
CA ARG A 552 -1.48 -13.04 -24.54
C ARG A 552 -1.30 -11.59 -24.11
N THR A 553 -1.96 -10.69 -24.83
CA THR A 553 -1.82 -9.24 -24.56
C THR A 553 -2.45 -8.84 -23.22
N THR A 554 -1.91 -7.80 -22.58
CA THR A 554 -2.44 -7.27 -21.30
C THR A 554 -3.90 -6.80 -21.43
N GLU A 555 -4.31 -6.31 -22.59
CA GLU A 555 -5.70 -5.89 -22.82
C GLU A 555 -6.68 -7.07 -22.85
N GLU A 556 -6.30 -8.17 -23.50
CA GLU A 556 -7.10 -9.40 -23.52
C GLU A 556 -7.19 -10.03 -22.13
N GLN A 557 -6.08 -10.05 -21.38
CA GLN A 557 -6.02 -10.50 -19.99
C GLN A 557 -7.01 -9.72 -19.12
N LYS A 558 -7.02 -8.38 -19.20
CA LYS A 558 -7.96 -7.51 -18.46
C LYS A 558 -9.42 -7.72 -18.90
N LYS A 559 -9.68 -7.96 -20.19
CA LYS A 559 -11.03 -8.26 -20.69
C LYS A 559 -11.55 -9.59 -20.15
N SER A 560 -10.73 -10.63 -20.10
CA SER A 560 -11.09 -11.92 -19.54
C SER A 560 -11.28 -11.87 -18.01
N LEU A 561 -10.46 -11.10 -17.29
CA LEU A 561 -10.65 -10.87 -15.85
C LEU A 561 -12.01 -10.21 -15.57
N LYS A 562 -12.38 -9.15 -16.31
CA LYS A 562 -13.69 -8.50 -16.16
C LYS A 562 -14.87 -9.46 -16.40
N LYS A 563 -14.72 -10.44 -17.30
CA LYS A 563 -15.75 -11.47 -17.53
C LYS A 563 -15.85 -12.42 -16.35
N LEU A 564 -14.71 -12.87 -15.81
CA LEU A 564 -14.65 -13.69 -14.60
C LEU A 564 -15.33 -12.98 -13.42
N ASP A 565 -14.99 -11.71 -13.17
CA ASP A 565 -15.58 -10.89 -12.10
C ASP A 565 -17.10 -10.77 -12.23
N GLN A 566 -17.61 -10.54 -13.45
CA GLN A 566 -19.04 -10.47 -13.72
C GLN A 566 -19.76 -11.80 -13.45
N LEU A 567 -19.16 -12.93 -13.81
CA LEU A 567 -19.71 -14.26 -13.56
C LEU A 567 -19.68 -14.59 -12.06
N TYR A 568 -18.59 -14.25 -11.38
CA TYR A 568 -18.42 -14.49 -9.94
C TYR A 568 -19.38 -13.64 -9.11
N ALA A 569 -19.46 -12.33 -9.36
CA ALA A 569 -20.38 -11.44 -8.64
C ALA A 569 -21.87 -11.76 -8.84
N ALA A 570 -22.21 -12.44 -9.95
CA ALA A 570 -23.57 -12.91 -10.22
C ALA A 570 -23.89 -14.26 -9.58
N SER A 571 -22.88 -15.10 -9.32
CA SER A 571 -23.05 -16.45 -8.81
C SER A 571 -23.21 -16.47 -7.29
N ALA A 572 -23.78 -17.54 -6.76
CA ALA A 572 -23.95 -17.69 -5.31
C ALA A 572 -22.65 -18.09 -4.58
N GLY A 573 -21.65 -18.54 -5.33
CA GLY A 573 -20.37 -19.04 -4.85
C GLY A 573 -19.35 -19.14 -6.00
N LEU A 574 -18.35 -19.99 -5.83
CA LEU A 574 -17.27 -20.18 -6.82
C LEU A 574 -17.67 -20.98 -8.06
N TYR A 575 -18.82 -21.67 -8.05
CA TYR A 575 -19.21 -22.50 -9.19
C TYR A 575 -19.84 -21.66 -10.30
N LEU A 576 -19.14 -21.55 -11.42
CA LEU A 576 -19.56 -20.74 -12.59
C LEU A 576 -20.22 -21.57 -13.71
N GLY A 577 -20.54 -22.84 -13.45
CA GLY A 577 -21.02 -23.78 -14.46
C GLY A 577 -19.91 -24.43 -15.28
N ASN A 578 -20.29 -25.44 -16.08
CA ASN A 578 -19.37 -26.27 -16.86
C ASN A 578 -19.49 -26.08 -18.39
N ASP A 579 -20.29 -25.10 -18.82
CA ASP A 579 -20.65 -24.87 -20.23
C ASP A 579 -20.31 -23.44 -20.68
N VAL A 580 -19.45 -23.35 -21.71
CA VAL A 580 -18.96 -22.10 -22.31
C VAL A 580 -20.10 -21.30 -22.94
N ASN A 581 -21.06 -21.98 -23.58
CA ASN A 581 -22.17 -21.33 -24.27
C ASN A 581 -23.07 -20.62 -23.26
N ILE A 582 -23.34 -21.28 -22.13
CA ILE A 582 -24.20 -20.74 -21.08
C ILE A 582 -23.54 -19.52 -20.40
N GLN A 583 -22.23 -19.57 -20.13
CA GLN A 583 -21.47 -18.42 -19.60
C GLN A 583 -21.47 -17.25 -20.60
N THR A 584 -21.23 -17.53 -21.87
CA THR A 584 -21.21 -16.51 -22.94
C THR A 584 -22.58 -15.85 -23.11
N GLN A 585 -23.67 -16.63 -23.05
CA GLN A 585 -25.03 -16.11 -23.09
C GLN A 585 -25.36 -15.23 -21.88
N TYR A 586 -24.83 -15.54 -20.69
CA TYR A 586 -25.02 -14.70 -19.50
C TYR A 586 -24.25 -13.37 -19.58
N LEU A 587 -23.03 -13.41 -20.11
CA LEU A 587 -22.21 -12.23 -20.35
C LEU A 587 -22.84 -11.29 -21.39
N ASN A 588 -23.61 -11.84 -22.34
CA ASN A 588 -24.39 -11.04 -23.29
C ASN A 588 -25.69 -10.50 -22.67
N TYR A 589 -25.78 -9.18 -22.52
CA TYR A 589 -26.93 -8.50 -21.93
C TYR A 589 -28.30 -8.90 -22.54
N ARG A 590 -28.37 -9.14 -23.86
CA ARG A 590 -29.62 -9.50 -24.54
C ARG A 590 -30.09 -10.92 -24.24
N GLN A 591 -29.15 -11.82 -23.94
CA GLN A 591 -29.43 -13.24 -23.71
C GLN A 591 -29.44 -13.60 -22.22
N ARG A 592 -28.91 -12.73 -21.35
CA ARG A 592 -28.83 -12.91 -19.89
C ARG A 592 -30.12 -13.37 -19.25
N LYS A 593 -31.27 -12.75 -19.58
CA LYS A 593 -32.58 -13.11 -19.01
C LYS A 593 -32.99 -14.57 -19.26
N LYS A 594 -32.48 -15.22 -20.31
CA LYS A 594 -32.77 -16.64 -20.62
C LYS A 594 -32.03 -17.62 -19.69
N ILE A 595 -30.92 -17.17 -19.12
CA ILE A 595 -30.01 -17.95 -18.27
C ILE A 595 -30.12 -17.54 -16.79
N GLU A 596 -30.85 -16.47 -16.49
CA GLU A 596 -31.28 -16.15 -15.14
C GLU A 596 -32.40 -17.09 -14.68
N LEU A 597 -32.31 -17.50 -13.43
CA LEU A 597 -33.25 -18.31 -12.69
C LEU A 597 -33.62 -17.54 -11.43
N THR A 598 -34.90 -17.53 -11.08
CA THR A 598 -35.34 -17.00 -9.78
C THR A 598 -35.50 -18.15 -8.81
N VAL A 599 -34.81 -18.10 -7.68
CA VAL A 599 -35.03 -19.00 -6.54
C VAL A 599 -36.04 -18.35 -5.61
N ILE A 600 -37.09 -19.09 -5.26
CA ILE A 600 -38.14 -18.63 -4.34
C ILE A 600 -38.02 -19.41 -3.05
N LEU A 601 -37.79 -18.69 -1.96
CA LEU A 601 -37.72 -19.21 -0.60
C LEU A 601 -38.87 -18.63 0.22
N GLN A 602 -39.38 -19.41 1.16
CA GLN A 602 -40.24 -18.93 2.22
C GLN A 602 -39.54 -19.10 3.56
N ALA A 603 -39.60 -18.08 4.41
CA ALA A 603 -38.90 -18.05 5.69
C ALA A 603 -39.87 -17.79 6.85
N THR A 604 -39.53 -18.34 8.01
CA THR A 604 -40.13 -17.97 9.28
C THR A 604 -39.69 -16.56 9.70
N GLU A 605 -40.37 -15.96 10.67
CA GLU A 605 -39.98 -14.64 11.18
C GLU A 605 -38.56 -14.60 11.73
N LYS A 606 -38.13 -15.68 12.38
CA LYS A 606 -36.78 -15.80 12.93
C LYS A 606 -35.74 -15.74 11.82
N ALA A 607 -35.83 -16.60 10.81
CA ALA A 607 -34.88 -16.61 9.69
C ALA A 607 -34.94 -15.31 8.91
N PHE A 608 -36.14 -14.77 8.66
CA PHE A 608 -36.31 -13.56 7.89
C PHE A 608 -35.61 -12.34 8.51
N LYS A 609 -35.68 -12.17 9.84
CA LYS A 609 -34.96 -11.09 10.55
C LYS A 609 -33.44 -11.14 10.27
N PHE A 610 -32.82 -12.31 10.42
CA PHE A 610 -31.39 -12.47 10.14
C PHE A 610 -31.04 -12.29 8.66
N ILE A 611 -31.89 -12.78 7.75
CA ILE A 611 -31.65 -12.66 6.31
C ILE A 611 -31.78 -11.20 5.85
N CYS A 612 -32.67 -10.41 6.47
CA CYS A 612 -32.77 -8.96 6.21
C CYS A 612 -31.51 -8.18 6.63
N GLU A 613 -30.86 -8.58 7.73
CA GLU A 613 -29.58 -7.97 8.15
C GLU A 613 -28.44 -8.33 7.18
N GLY A 614 -28.43 -9.54 6.63
CA GLY A 614 -27.42 -10.05 5.70
C GLY A 614 -27.71 -9.83 4.21
N ASN A 615 -28.30 -8.69 3.83
CA ASN A 615 -28.88 -8.47 2.50
C ASN A 615 -27.88 -8.33 1.34
N GLN A 616 -26.58 -8.18 1.61
CA GLN A 616 -25.54 -8.00 0.57
C GLN A 616 -25.04 -9.31 -0.04
N ARG A 617 -25.47 -10.48 0.47
CA ARG A 617 -24.99 -11.79 0.00
C ARG A 617 -25.29 -12.05 -1.47
N PHE A 618 -26.41 -11.53 -1.98
CA PHE A 618 -26.84 -11.75 -3.36
C PHE A 618 -27.08 -10.41 -4.05
N SER A 619 -26.57 -10.27 -5.28
CA SER A 619 -26.68 -9.02 -6.05
C SER A 619 -28.12 -8.65 -6.42
N LYS A 620 -29.03 -9.62 -6.52
CA LYS A 620 -30.45 -9.42 -6.84
C LYS A 620 -31.34 -10.19 -5.88
N ILE A 621 -31.73 -9.54 -4.79
CA ILE A 621 -32.66 -10.09 -3.80
C ILE A 621 -33.88 -9.18 -3.63
N LYS A 622 -35.07 -9.79 -3.56
CA LYS A 622 -36.34 -9.11 -3.27
C LYS A 622 -37.11 -9.85 -2.19
N MET A 623 -37.68 -9.12 -1.24
CA MET A 623 -38.35 -9.69 -0.08
C MET A 623 -39.75 -9.10 0.10
N SER A 624 -40.66 -9.87 0.68
CA SER A 624 -41.95 -9.35 1.17
C SER A 624 -41.73 -8.34 2.29
N LEU A 625 -42.47 -7.22 2.29
CA LEU A 625 -42.38 -6.20 3.34
C LEU A 625 -43.14 -6.65 4.61
N PRO A 626 -42.47 -6.89 5.75
CA PRO A 626 -43.14 -7.20 7.00
C PRO A 626 -43.76 -5.94 7.64
N ASP A 627 -44.84 -6.13 8.41
CA ASP A 627 -45.54 -5.01 9.05
C ASP A 627 -44.71 -4.30 10.13
N TRP A 628 -43.87 -5.04 10.86
CA TRP A 628 -42.98 -4.51 11.91
C TRP A 628 -41.78 -3.69 11.39
N LEU A 629 -41.54 -3.67 10.07
CA LEU A 629 -40.45 -2.91 9.44
C LEU A 629 -40.95 -1.64 8.74
N ARG A 630 -42.28 -1.44 8.65
CA ARG A 630 -42.85 -0.21 8.05
C ARG A 630 -42.40 1.01 8.86
N GLY A 631 -41.85 2.02 8.17
CA GLY A 631 -41.45 3.30 8.77
C GLY A 631 -40.05 3.34 9.42
N LYS A 632 -39.25 2.27 9.33
CA LYS A 632 -37.84 2.25 9.79
C LYS A 632 -36.86 2.57 8.65
N ALA A 633 -35.69 3.12 9.00
CA ALA A 633 -34.60 3.45 8.08
C ALA A 633 -33.84 2.18 7.62
N TYR A 634 -34.48 1.34 6.84
CA TYR A 634 -33.86 0.23 6.11
C TYR A 634 -33.77 0.56 4.61
N ASP A 635 -32.85 -0.10 3.90
CA ASP A 635 -32.78 0.00 2.44
C ASP A 635 -34.11 -0.48 1.83
N GLN A 636 -34.89 0.45 1.29
CA GLN A 636 -36.22 0.17 0.76
C GLN A 636 -36.16 -0.56 -0.59
N SER A 637 -35.00 -0.60 -1.26
CA SER A 637 -34.86 -1.18 -2.60
C SER A 637 -35.03 -2.71 -2.65
N ILE A 638 -34.79 -3.38 -1.53
CA ILE A 638 -34.89 -4.84 -1.40
C ILE A 638 -36.30 -5.34 -1.07
N PHE A 639 -37.24 -4.46 -0.68
CA PHE A 639 -38.60 -4.85 -0.31
C PHE A 639 -39.58 -4.57 -1.46
N ASP A 640 -40.41 -5.55 -1.81
CA ASP A 640 -41.49 -5.37 -2.78
C ASP A 640 -42.85 -5.37 -2.05
N PRO A 641 -43.52 -4.21 -1.92
CA PRO A 641 -44.78 -4.09 -1.19
C PRO A 641 -45.94 -4.83 -1.89
N ARG A 642 -45.76 -5.27 -3.15
CA ARG A 642 -46.74 -6.08 -3.88
C ARG A 642 -46.62 -7.58 -3.60
N MET A 643 -45.59 -8.01 -2.87
CA MET A 643 -45.44 -9.42 -2.48
C MET A 643 -46.26 -9.70 -1.22
N SER A 644 -47.27 -10.57 -1.35
CA SER A 644 -48.13 -10.99 -0.25
C SER A 644 -47.34 -11.76 0.82
N GLN A 645 -47.64 -11.48 2.08
CA GLN A 645 -47.23 -12.34 3.19
C GLN A 645 -48.10 -13.60 3.20
N ASN A 646 -47.48 -14.74 3.50
CA ASN A 646 -48.16 -16.04 3.59
C ASN A 646 -48.59 -16.34 5.04
N ILE A 647 -49.27 -17.47 5.24
CA ILE A 647 -49.69 -17.92 6.57
C ILE A 647 -48.49 -18.43 7.37
N ALA A 648 -48.50 -18.19 8.69
CA ALA A 648 -47.51 -18.74 9.61
C ALA A 648 -47.44 -20.29 9.50
N PRO A 649 -46.24 -20.90 9.64
CA PRO A 649 -44.99 -20.30 10.08
C PRO A 649 -44.15 -19.67 8.95
N TYR A 650 -44.44 -19.91 7.66
CA TYR A 650 -43.62 -19.47 6.53
C TYR A 650 -44.13 -18.18 5.88
N GLN A 651 -44.29 -17.14 6.69
CA GLN A 651 -45.03 -15.92 6.32
C GLN A 651 -44.29 -14.99 5.34
N TYR A 652 -42.97 -15.11 5.23
CA TYR A 652 -42.17 -14.19 4.41
C TYR A 652 -41.59 -14.84 3.16
N THR A 653 -41.69 -14.16 2.03
CA THR A 653 -41.18 -14.65 0.74
C THR A 653 -39.91 -13.90 0.36
N ILE A 654 -38.88 -14.66 -0.04
CA ILE A 654 -37.60 -14.16 -0.52
C ILE A 654 -37.39 -14.67 -1.95
N LYS A 655 -37.15 -13.76 -2.88
CA LYS A 655 -36.84 -14.04 -4.28
C LYS A 655 -35.40 -13.65 -4.57
N ILE A 656 -34.61 -14.59 -5.03
CA ILE A 656 -33.19 -14.39 -5.37
C ILE A 656 -33.02 -14.68 -6.85
N THR A 657 -32.48 -13.75 -7.63
CA THR A 657 -32.18 -13.99 -9.05
C THR A 657 -30.72 -14.38 -9.22
N LEU A 658 -30.48 -15.60 -9.71
CA LEU A 658 -29.16 -16.20 -9.89
C LEU A 658 -29.01 -16.79 -11.30
N PRO A 659 -27.79 -16.99 -11.81
CA PRO A 659 -27.58 -17.81 -13.00
C PRO A 659 -28.04 -19.26 -12.79
N LYS A 660 -28.55 -19.91 -13.84
CA LYS A 660 -29.06 -21.30 -13.82
C LYS A 660 -28.09 -22.31 -13.21
N TRP A 661 -26.78 -22.16 -13.42
CA TRP A 661 -25.77 -23.09 -12.88
C TRP A 661 -25.66 -23.03 -11.35
N SER A 662 -26.12 -21.95 -10.72
CA SER A 662 -26.01 -21.76 -9.27
C SER A 662 -26.81 -22.80 -8.46
N ILE A 663 -27.77 -23.51 -9.08
CA ILE A 663 -28.50 -24.60 -8.42
C ILE A 663 -27.60 -25.78 -8.02
N PHE A 664 -26.46 -25.91 -8.70
CA PHE A 664 -25.46 -26.94 -8.40
C PHE A 664 -24.35 -26.42 -7.49
N ASP A 665 -24.35 -25.13 -7.15
CA ASP A 665 -23.34 -24.51 -6.29
C ASP A 665 -23.47 -25.00 -4.85
N ILE A 666 -22.37 -25.54 -4.32
CA ILE A 666 -22.31 -26.13 -2.99
C ILE A 666 -22.52 -25.08 -1.89
N ASP A 667 -22.07 -23.85 -2.08
CA ASP A 667 -22.22 -22.79 -1.07
C ASP A 667 -23.68 -22.31 -0.99
N LEU A 668 -24.39 -22.25 -2.11
CA LEU A 668 -25.83 -21.98 -2.11
C LEU A 668 -26.59 -23.08 -1.35
N ILE A 669 -26.31 -24.34 -1.68
CA ILE A 669 -26.97 -25.49 -1.07
C ILE A 669 -26.69 -25.56 0.43
N ARG A 670 -25.43 -25.37 0.85
CA ARG A 670 -25.03 -25.33 2.26
C ARG A 670 -25.71 -24.19 3.00
N TRP A 671 -25.76 -23.00 2.41
CA TRP A 671 -26.42 -21.85 3.03
C TRP A 671 -27.91 -22.09 3.24
N ILE A 672 -28.63 -22.62 2.24
CA ILE A 672 -30.05 -22.96 2.39
C ILE A 672 -30.24 -24.04 3.46
N SER A 673 -29.47 -25.13 3.38
CA SER A 673 -29.59 -26.28 4.28
C SER A 673 -29.28 -25.92 5.73
N ALA A 674 -28.37 -24.96 5.97
CA ALA A 674 -27.99 -24.51 7.31
C ALA A 674 -29.16 -23.86 8.10
N TRP A 675 -30.18 -23.34 7.42
CA TRP A 675 -31.38 -22.80 8.07
C TRP A 675 -32.33 -23.89 8.57
N GLY A 676 -32.16 -25.14 8.15
CA GLY A 676 -32.99 -26.27 8.56
C GLY A 676 -34.48 -26.01 8.30
N LYS A 677 -35.30 -26.13 9.36
CA LYS A 677 -36.77 -25.95 9.28
C LYS A 677 -37.23 -24.51 9.11
N GLU A 678 -36.33 -23.52 9.23
CA GLU A 678 -36.73 -22.10 9.24
C GLU A 678 -36.85 -21.50 7.83
N VAL A 679 -36.32 -22.19 6.81
CA VAL A 679 -36.39 -21.77 5.40
C VAL A 679 -36.84 -22.95 4.55
N LYS A 680 -37.80 -22.70 3.66
CA LYS A 680 -38.35 -23.67 2.71
C LYS A 680 -38.09 -23.20 1.28
N VAL A 681 -37.50 -24.07 0.45
CA VAL A 681 -37.39 -23.82 -0.99
C VAL A 681 -38.73 -24.15 -1.65
N ILE A 682 -39.23 -23.25 -2.49
CA ILE A 682 -40.47 -23.43 -3.26
C ILE A 682 -40.17 -23.65 -4.75
N TYR A 683 -39.15 -22.97 -5.27
CA TYR A 683 -38.80 -23.05 -6.69
C TYR A 683 -37.30 -22.73 -6.89
N PRO A 684 -36.60 -23.38 -7.84
CA PRO A 684 -37.07 -24.41 -8.80
C PRO A 684 -37.22 -25.81 -8.20
N SER A 685 -37.98 -26.68 -8.89
CA SER A 685 -38.22 -28.08 -8.52
C SER A 685 -36.92 -28.85 -8.24
N ASP A 686 -35.92 -28.69 -9.10
CA ASP A 686 -34.65 -29.41 -9.00
C ASP A 686 -33.92 -29.08 -7.68
N LEU A 687 -34.01 -27.83 -7.22
CA LEU A 687 -33.43 -27.42 -5.95
C LEU A 687 -34.25 -27.92 -4.77
N VAL A 688 -35.59 -27.98 -4.91
CA VAL A 688 -36.48 -28.57 -3.90
C VAL A 688 -36.15 -30.04 -3.69
N GLU A 689 -36.06 -30.83 -4.76
CA GLU A 689 -35.72 -32.25 -4.70
C GLU A 689 -34.34 -32.47 -4.06
N LYS A 690 -33.35 -31.64 -4.42
CA LYS A 690 -32.01 -31.74 -3.86
C LYS A 690 -31.97 -31.45 -2.36
N ILE A 691 -32.64 -30.39 -1.90
CA ILE A 691 -32.73 -30.07 -0.46
C ILE A 691 -33.54 -31.13 0.28
N TYR A 692 -34.60 -31.66 -0.33
CA TYR A 692 -35.39 -32.75 0.23
C TYR A 692 -34.54 -34.01 0.43
N SER A 693 -33.79 -34.43 -0.59
CA SER A 693 -32.88 -35.58 -0.52
C SER A 693 -31.79 -35.41 0.54
N ILE A 694 -31.24 -34.20 0.70
CA ILE A 694 -30.29 -33.90 1.80
C ILE A 694 -30.97 -34.08 3.16
N GLY A 695 -32.20 -33.55 3.31
CA GLY A 695 -32.98 -33.70 4.54
C GLY A 695 -33.29 -35.15 4.86
N GLU A 696 -33.74 -35.93 3.87
CA GLU A 696 -34.03 -37.36 3.99
C GLU A 696 -32.77 -38.15 4.36
N GLY A 697 -31.66 -37.91 3.66
CA GLY A 697 -30.36 -38.52 3.95
C GLY A 697 -29.84 -38.21 5.35
N ILE A 698 -30.10 -37.00 5.86
CA ILE A 698 -29.81 -36.67 7.27
C ILE A 698 -30.72 -37.49 8.19
N THR A 699 -32.03 -37.53 7.95
CA THR A 699 -32.96 -38.25 8.83
C THR A 699 -32.75 -39.76 8.86
N SER A 700 -32.36 -40.37 7.73
CA SER A 700 -32.14 -41.81 7.63
C SER A 700 -30.94 -42.28 8.46
N ILE A 701 -29.91 -41.44 8.60
CA ILE A 701 -28.73 -41.70 9.45
C ILE A 701 -29.10 -41.78 10.95
N TYR A 702 -30.16 -41.10 11.39
CA TYR A 702 -30.56 -41.04 12.80
C TYR A 702 -31.76 -41.94 13.17
N GLN A 703 -32.25 -42.80 12.27
CA GLN A 703 -33.34 -43.74 12.58
C GLN A 703 -32.83 -45.03 13.27
N ASP A 704 -32.67 -44.99 14.58
CA ASP A 704 -32.17 -46.13 15.37
C ASP A 704 -33.16 -47.32 15.43
N ILE A 705 -32.63 -48.54 15.60
CA ILE A 705 -33.42 -49.76 15.82
C ILE A 705 -33.21 -50.19 17.28
N GLN A 706 -34.30 -50.33 18.03
CA GLN A 706 -34.29 -50.81 19.40
C GLN A 706 -34.98 -52.18 19.47
N LEU A 707 -34.25 -53.18 19.94
CA LEU A 707 -34.78 -54.48 20.32
C LEU A 707 -35.02 -54.45 21.84
N LEU A 708 -36.25 -54.66 22.26
CA LEU A 708 -36.70 -54.64 23.64
C LEU A 708 -37.14 -56.06 24.03
N VAL A 709 -36.42 -56.72 24.94
CA VAL A 709 -36.77 -58.05 25.42
C VAL A 709 -37.55 -57.92 26.72
N CYS A 710 -38.73 -58.53 26.82
CA CYS A 710 -39.56 -58.41 28.03
C CYS A 710 -40.36 -59.68 28.34
N GLU A 711 -40.85 -59.77 29.58
CA GLU A 711 -41.78 -60.81 30.01
C GLU A 711 -43.22 -60.56 29.51
N LEU A 712 -44.02 -61.63 29.45
CA LEU A 712 -45.41 -61.56 29.00
C LEU A 712 -46.25 -60.56 29.83
N GLU A 713 -46.00 -60.46 31.14
CA GLU A 713 -46.68 -59.51 32.03
C GLU A 713 -46.39 -58.04 31.65
N SER A 714 -45.17 -57.74 31.23
CA SER A 714 -44.75 -56.42 30.76
C SER A 714 -45.43 -56.05 29.42
N VAL A 715 -45.64 -57.04 28.54
CA VAL A 715 -46.41 -56.86 27.29
C VAL A 715 -47.87 -56.53 27.59
N ASP A 716 -48.48 -57.27 28.52
CA ASP A 716 -49.87 -57.02 28.93
C ASP A 716 -50.05 -55.61 29.54
N SER A 717 -49.05 -55.11 30.28
CA SER A 717 -49.01 -53.73 30.76
C SER A 717 -48.93 -52.69 29.63
N LEU A 718 -48.03 -52.89 28.66
CA LEU A 718 -47.88 -52.00 27.50
C LEU A 718 -49.16 -51.92 26.65
N VAL A 719 -49.86 -53.04 26.50
CA VAL A 719 -51.15 -53.12 25.79
C VAL A 719 -52.26 -52.45 26.61
N ARG A 720 -52.33 -52.69 27.94
CA ARG A 720 -53.31 -52.04 28.84
C ARG A 720 -53.17 -50.53 28.86
N ASN A 721 -51.95 -50.00 28.79
CA ASN A 721 -51.66 -48.56 28.77
C ASN A 721 -51.87 -47.90 27.39
N LYS A 722 -52.37 -48.65 26.39
CA LYS A 722 -52.53 -48.21 24.99
C LYS A 722 -51.22 -47.80 24.31
N GLU A 723 -50.06 -48.24 24.78
CA GLU A 723 -48.74 -47.92 24.18
C GLU A 723 -48.29 -48.92 23.11
N GLY A 724 -49.08 -49.98 22.89
CA GLY A 724 -48.78 -51.04 21.90
C GLY A 724 -48.63 -50.57 20.45
N HIS A 725 -49.31 -49.49 20.05
CA HIS A 725 -49.22 -48.94 18.67
C HIS A 725 -47.82 -48.42 18.30
N ARG A 726 -46.99 -48.11 19.31
CA ARG A 726 -45.60 -47.62 19.13
C ARG A 726 -44.58 -48.73 18.92
N HIS A 727 -44.97 -49.97 19.19
CA HIS A 727 -44.08 -51.13 19.20
C HIS A 727 -44.43 -52.10 18.06
N ARG A 728 -43.46 -52.90 17.64
CA ARG A 728 -43.61 -54.00 16.68
C ARG A 728 -43.27 -55.28 17.42
N PHE A 729 -44.12 -56.30 17.40
CA PHE A 729 -43.96 -57.45 18.30
C PHE A 729 -43.41 -58.66 17.55
N ILE A 730 -42.40 -59.30 18.13
CA ILE A 730 -41.84 -60.58 17.69
C ILE A 730 -42.13 -61.58 18.81
N VAL A 731 -43.01 -62.55 18.53
CA VAL A 731 -43.49 -63.53 19.50
C VAL A 731 -42.82 -64.86 19.24
N ILE A 732 -42.20 -65.43 20.27
CA ILE A 732 -41.59 -66.76 20.21
C ILE A 732 -42.54 -67.75 20.89
N ASN A 733 -43.13 -68.64 20.10
CA ASN A 733 -44.09 -69.63 20.59
C ASN A 733 -43.38 -70.96 20.89
N CYS A 734 -43.07 -71.21 22.16
CA CYS A 734 -42.37 -72.42 22.61
C CYS A 734 -43.29 -73.62 22.85
N SER A 735 -44.60 -73.40 23.03
CA SER A 735 -45.58 -74.49 23.24
C SER A 735 -46.35 -74.74 21.95
N GLY A 736 -46.35 -75.96 21.39
CA GLY A 736 -47.08 -76.34 20.17
C GLY A 736 -48.61 -76.21 20.21
N LYS A 737 -49.16 -75.31 21.04
CA LYS A 737 -50.54 -74.86 21.06
C LYS A 737 -50.60 -73.51 20.35
N ASN A 738 -51.56 -73.33 19.44
CA ASN A 738 -51.93 -72.03 18.89
C ASN A 738 -52.52 -71.17 20.02
N VAL A 739 -51.65 -70.53 20.81
CA VAL A 739 -52.06 -69.47 21.71
C VAL A 739 -52.13 -68.21 20.86
N ASN A 740 -53.33 -67.87 20.41
CA ASN A 740 -53.59 -66.55 19.87
C ASN A 740 -53.55 -65.58 21.05
N PRO A 741 -52.58 -64.65 21.13
CA PRO A 741 -52.58 -63.69 22.22
C PRO A 741 -53.87 -62.86 22.11
N LYS A 742 -54.59 -62.67 23.23
CA LYS A 742 -55.78 -61.82 23.29
C LYS A 742 -55.39 -60.33 23.20
N ILE A 743 -54.71 -59.95 22.12
CA ILE A 743 -54.32 -58.58 21.81
C ILE A 743 -55.28 -58.10 20.71
N ASN A 744 -56.03 -57.03 20.99
CA ASN A 744 -57.00 -56.48 20.04
C ASN A 744 -56.29 -56.08 18.73
N PRO A 745 -56.77 -56.50 17.54
CA PRO A 745 -56.03 -56.39 16.28
C PRO A 745 -56.18 -55.03 15.59
N GLY A 746 -56.03 -53.95 16.35
CA GLY A 746 -55.94 -52.59 15.81
C GLY A 746 -54.48 -52.14 15.75
N ASP A 747 -53.90 -52.19 14.55
CA ASP A 747 -52.60 -51.60 14.15
C ASP A 747 -51.30 -52.21 14.72
N ILE A 748 -51.32 -53.47 15.15
CA ILE A 748 -50.12 -54.16 15.69
C ILE A 748 -49.56 -55.14 14.65
N CYS A 749 -48.42 -54.80 14.03
CA CYS A 749 -47.63 -55.74 13.24
C CYS A 749 -46.97 -56.76 14.20
N HIS A 750 -47.30 -58.03 14.02
CA HIS A 750 -46.78 -59.12 14.83
C HIS A 750 -46.18 -60.21 13.94
N LEU A 751 -45.00 -60.72 14.33
CA LEU A 751 -44.40 -61.92 13.74
C LEU A 751 -44.51 -63.06 14.76
N MET A 752 -45.19 -64.14 14.38
CA MET A 752 -45.24 -65.37 15.17
C MET A 752 -44.16 -66.33 14.69
N VAL A 753 -43.25 -66.72 15.57
CA VAL A 753 -42.18 -67.67 15.30
C VAL A 753 -42.45 -68.98 16.05
N ASN A 754 -42.58 -70.10 15.33
CA ASN A 754 -42.97 -71.40 15.88
C ASN A 754 -41.75 -72.28 16.22
N ASN A 755 -41.82 -73.03 17.33
CA ASN A 755 -40.77 -73.95 17.82
C ASN A 755 -40.40 -75.11 16.88
N SER A 756 -41.14 -75.34 15.77
CA SER A 756 -40.83 -76.40 14.81
C SER A 756 -39.72 -76.02 13.81
N ALA A 757 -39.29 -74.76 13.80
CA ALA A 757 -38.21 -74.26 12.95
C ALA A 757 -36.88 -74.20 13.71
N SER A 758 -35.75 -74.46 13.05
CA SER A 758 -34.43 -74.34 13.67
C SER A 758 -34.17 -72.90 14.13
N LEU A 759 -33.35 -72.71 15.18
CA LEU A 759 -33.00 -71.38 15.70
C LEU A 759 -32.52 -70.42 14.58
N ASP A 760 -31.75 -70.93 13.61
CA ASP A 760 -31.27 -70.15 12.46
C ASP A 760 -32.41 -69.66 11.56
N GLU A 761 -33.43 -70.49 11.33
CA GLU A 761 -34.59 -70.11 10.51
C GLU A 761 -35.47 -69.08 11.22
N GLN A 762 -35.58 -69.18 12.55
CA GLN A 762 -36.27 -68.22 13.41
C GLN A 762 -35.59 -66.84 13.36
N VAL A 763 -34.27 -66.81 13.51
CA VAL A 763 -33.44 -65.59 13.43
C VAL A 763 -33.54 -64.96 12.05
N LYS A 764 -33.49 -65.75 10.98
CA LYS A 764 -33.60 -65.25 9.61
C LYS A 764 -34.95 -64.57 9.33
N LYS A 765 -36.06 -65.21 9.72
CA LYS A 765 -37.41 -64.63 9.57
C LYS A 765 -37.58 -63.32 10.34
N ALA A 766 -37.04 -63.25 11.55
CA ALA A 766 -37.07 -62.02 12.34
C ALA A 766 -36.27 -60.88 11.70
N ILE A 767 -35.11 -61.19 11.11
CA ILE A 767 -34.27 -60.20 10.40
C ILE A 767 -34.96 -59.69 9.13
N GLU A 768 -35.54 -60.59 8.31
CA GLU A 768 -36.29 -60.22 7.11
C GLU A 768 -37.47 -59.30 7.45
N PHE A 769 -38.21 -59.63 8.51
CA PHE A 769 -39.29 -58.78 9.02
C PHE A 769 -38.82 -57.40 9.50
N ILE A 770 -37.70 -57.33 10.24
CA ILE A 770 -37.11 -56.05 10.67
C ILE A 770 -36.70 -55.21 9.45
N LYS A 771 -36.12 -55.83 8.42
CA LYS A 771 -35.74 -55.16 7.16
C LYS A 771 -36.94 -54.66 6.37
N GLU A 772 -38.00 -55.46 6.25
CA GLU A 772 -39.25 -55.03 5.57
C GLU A 772 -39.89 -53.84 6.29
N ILE A 773 -40.06 -53.94 7.60
CA ILE A 773 -40.64 -52.85 8.40
C ILE A 773 -39.77 -51.60 8.36
N LYS A 774 -38.43 -51.75 8.33
CA LYS A 774 -37.51 -50.63 8.14
C LYS A 774 -37.69 -49.97 6.77
N LYS A 775 -37.89 -50.75 5.72
CA LYS A 775 -38.10 -50.26 4.35
C LYS A 775 -39.45 -49.56 4.19
N GLU A 776 -40.48 -50.02 4.90
CA GLU A 776 -41.83 -49.44 4.87
C GLU A 776 -41.99 -48.23 5.81
N SER A 777 -41.16 -48.13 6.86
CA SER A 777 -41.29 -47.07 7.85
C SER A 777 -40.82 -45.70 7.35
N THR A 778 -41.79 -44.79 7.23
CA THR A 778 -41.56 -43.35 7.03
C THR A 778 -41.47 -42.57 8.34
N THR A 779 -41.51 -43.26 9.49
CA THR A 779 -41.63 -42.62 10.81
C THR A 779 -40.29 -42.12 11.34
N LYS A 780 -40.33 -40.99 12.05
CA LYS A 780 -39.15 -40.31 12.64
C LYS A 780 -38.63 -40.95 13.93
N ASN A 781 -39.40 -41.85 14.53
CA ASN A 781 -39.05 -42.46 15.82
C ASN A 781 -38.15 -43.68 15.61
N SER A 782 -37.36 -44.02 16.62
CA SER A 782 -36.63 -45.29 16.65
C SER A 782 -37.60 -46.45 16.46
N LEU A 783 -37.27 -47.40 15.59
CA LEU A 783 -38.09 -48.59 15.40
C LEU A 783 -37.92 -49.50 16.62
N GLN A 784 -38.95 -49.59 17.44
CA GLN A 784 -38.96 -50.40 18.64
C GLN A 784 -39.60 -51.76 18.35
N PHE A 785 -38.78 -52.81 18.36
CA PHE A 785 -39.21 -54.20 18.25
C PHE A 785 -39.19 -54.85 19.63
N VAL A 786 -40.35 -55.29 20.10
CA VAL A 786 -40.51 -55.98 21.37
C VAL A 786 -40.47 -57.49 21.12
N ILE A 787 -39.53 -58.19 21.76
CA ILE A 787 -39.33 -59.63 21.65
C ILE A 787 -39.75 -60.27 22.98
N TYR A 788 -40.72 -61.19 22.93
CA TYR A 788 -41.17 -61.93 24.11
C TYR A 788 -41.52 -63.39 23.78
N ALA A 789 -41.45 -64.25 24.79
CA ALA A 789 -41.81 -65.67 24.69
C ALA A 789 -42.84 -66.04 25.77
N HIS A 790 -43.73 -66.98 25.46
CA HIS A 790 -44.78 -67.42 26.41
C HIS A 790 -44.23 -68.30 27.54
N SER A 791 -43.05 -68.88 27.35
CA SER A 791 -42.34 -69.77 28.28
C SER A 791 -41.44 -69.03 29.27
N GLY A 792 -41.16 -67.74 29.06
CA GLY A 792 -40.34 -66.90 29.93
C GLY A 792 -39.29 -66.07 29.17
N ILE A 793 -38.66 -65.13 29.87
CA ILE A 793 -37.70 -64.18 29.27
C ILE A 793 -36.41 -64.85 28.74
N SER A 794 -36.05 -66.02 29.28
CA SER A 794 -34.86 -66.78 28.85
C SER A 794 -34.94 -67.16 27.37
N ASP A 795 -36.08 -67.66 26.92
CA ASP A 795 -36.29 -68.08 25.53
C ASP A 795 -36.34 -66.87 24.58
N ALA A 796 -36.89 -65.75 25.04
CA ALA A 796 -36.87 -64.49 24.31
C ALA A 796 -35.44 -63.97 24.13
N THR A 797 -34.60 -64.14 25.15
CA THR A 797 -33.19 -63.74 25.16
C THR A 797 -32.35 -64.57 24.19
N GLU A 798 -32.57 -65.89 24.17
CA GLU A 798 -31.84 -66.84 23.31
C GLU A 798 -32.00 -66.50 21.81
N VAL A 799 -33.16 -65.95 21.42
CA VAL A 799 -33.45 -65.53 20.05
C VAL A 799 -33.04 -64.06 19.80
N ALA A 800 -33.20 -63.18 20.78
CA ALA A 800 -32.88 -61.76 20.62
C ALA A 800 -31.38 -61.48 20.40
N TYR A 801 -30.49 -62.24 21.06
CA TYR A 801 -29.05 -62.04 20.94
C TYR A 801 -28.50 -62.39 19.53
N PRO A 802 -28.84 -63.54 18.91
CA PRO A 802 -28.48 -63.84 17.53
C PRO A 802 -29.06 -62.86 16.50
N ILE A 803 -30.29 -62.36 16.70
CA ILE A 803 -30.88 -61.31 15.85
C ILE A 803 -30.03 -60.05 15.94
N TYR A 804 -29.74 -59.57 17.16
CA TYR A 804 -28.91 -58.39 17.38
C TYR A 804 -27.52 -58.53 16.73
N ARG A 805 -26.86 -59.68 16.92
CA ARG A 805 -25.52 -59.95 16.39
C ARG A 805 -25.50 -59.92 14.87
N THR A 806 -26.49 -60.55 14.23
CA THR A 806 -26.57 -60.62 12.77
C THR A 806 -26.90 -59.27 12.16
N LEU A 807 -27.85 -58.51 12.74
CA LEU A 807 -28.16 -57.15 12.31
C LEU A 807 -26.95 -56.21 12.40
N LYS A 808 -26.10 -56.39 13.43
CA LYS A 808 -24.87 -55.60 13.60
C LYS A 808 -23.79 -55.93 12.56
N GLN A 809 -23.83 -57.11 11.97
CA GLN A 809 -22.92 -57.56 10.91
C GLN A 809 -23.48 -57.32 9.51
N ASP A 810 -24.70 -56.79 9.42
CA ASP A 810 -25.39 -56.57 8.16
C ASP A 810 -24.93 -55.28 7.49
N ASN A 811 -24.34 -55.42 6.29
CA ASN A 811 -23.86 -54.27 5.52
C ASN A 811 -24.98 -53.30 5.15
N ASP A 812 -26.23 -53.79 4.99
CA ASP A 812 -27.39 -52.95 4.66
C ASP A 812 -27.79 -52.03 5.83
N LEU A 813 -27.35 -52.33 7.05
CA LEU A 813 -27.73 -51.64 8.29
C LEU A 813 -26.54 -50.99 9.03
N ALA A 814 -25.35 -50.99 8.41
CA ALA A 814 -24.07 -50.59 9.02
C ALA A 814 -23.97 -49.13 9.54
N GLY A 815 -24.99 -48.31 9.30
CA GLY A 815 -25.07 -46.91 9.77
C GLY A 815 -26.04 -46.65 10.92
N LEU A 816 -26.80 -47.65 11.38
CA LEU A 816 -27.85 -47.47 12.40
C LEU A 816 -27.34 -47.85 13.79
N ARG A 817 -27.78 -47.14 14.85
CA ARG A 817 -27.55 -47.63 16.21
C ARG A 817 -28.57 -48.71 16.52
N LEU A 818 -28.05 -49.91 16.79
CA LEU A 818 -28.81 -51.05 17.27
C LEU A 818 -28.69 -51.11 18.79
N PHE A 819 -29.82 -51.06 19.48
CA PHE A 819 -29.89 -51.28 20.92
C PHE A 819 -30.57 -52.62 21.20
N LEU A 820 -30.05 -53.35 22.19
CA LEU A 820 -30.72 -54.49 22.79
C LEU A 820 -30.90 -54.15 24.27
N ASN A 821 -32.14 -53.90 24.68
CA ASN A 821 -32.49 -53.57 26.06
C ASN A 821 -33.43 -54.64 26.62
N TYR A 822 -33.36 -54.86 27.93
CA TYR A 822 -34.31 -55.69 28.67
C TYR A 822 -35.24 -54.76 29.45
N ILE A 823 -36.55 -54.99 29.35
CA ILE A 823 -37.60 -54.25 30.06
C ILE A 823 -38.15 -55.09 31.19
#